data_AF-A0A7K4H7A6-F1
#
_entry.id   AF-A0A7K4H7A6-F1
#
_cell.length_a   1.000
_cell.length_b   1.000
_cell.length_c   1.000
_cell.angle_alpha   90.00
_cell.angle_beta   90.00
_cell.angle_gamma   90.00
#
_symmetry.space_group_name_H-M   'P 1'
#
loop_
_entity.id
_entity.type
_entity.pdbx_description
1 polymer ?
#
loop_
_entity_poly.entity_id
_entity_poly.type
_entity_poly.pdbx_seq_one_letter_code
_entity_poly.pdbx_strand_id
1 'polypeptide(L)'
;MSVNLELRKEFLTNFQQKIVTARKLLYAANHSWASKLLDNLGYEIEKTDWLDIQKKHQLNMIISNSWWMYLNSLVKHKEGKVDIDLIRYIDAYKRFFSFLSKLDDFYLFNNFCTTLLKKFVEMEDLSQVGITKFINSFSAKLQEKEEFQKLFELQILQIFLRKSVAPSEYFHLSMEKLGRIIFNIEPSKRALFIYILLESVCLNYSLMDESAEFVRIINKILINRLPGYLKNEFSNVSRININERSFDAILVDLEELIYYLNDIGEYSWIIIFVRNIFLKIQEYKSFGEAVTYIRKFIDFSINRNRFQIAFDIYDFLEDLFMYQSDLSYDNILIELWVEACKKFVDMKEKKYLLQSLEKLNNHLKFPQKNDQIFHFFYTSNILWQFKSMFFSLEQRDFWRMMFYRALFEEQNYNLAKKILLYLNEDFSKIISDLRLVYSETEHLHKEIYDFDDQIDTLDFFQEDFAIKQFILRINSNGMISYRMNSIEDDIIEGTISNESWSDLQIIEIYNELFYDSKDRKYMFNLNEFGELLYIFLPKLIRNFFKSFKIESLNLIPQIYFILNNMTIPFDLIYDNNFFLLKYSSGYKIGDVPLGGVVFEEDDNKGASLESSKTGYEVLVIDLINSKSPLKWNEKERQKELLFPFQAGAEELNYLINFFNERPEIDQLATLIGANSTREKIISNLSAGMYHIIVFVGNIFYSKWSPKNSFFLTNDNHIITFNEINKIISKKYSKIQPFIFFNSQIYDIDGTKLRNTLTNFGEIVAQFDYNKITGIVSKNYPIFNDETKQIISSFFVKLFNDTSQGISLLKARQQCIVSKMEKIIEQQVEDSSSDKGIMRIDLRSSLAISSYLLFGKPWKKL
;
A
#
# COMPACT_ATOMS: atom_id res chain seq x y z
N MET A 1 13.83 30.74 0.11
CA MET A 1 12.88 29.75 0.65
C MET A 1 11.72 30.39 1.45
N SER A 2 11.93 31.52 2.15
CA SER A 2 10.88 32.25 2.90
C SER A 2 9.66 32.69 2.06
N VAL A 3 9.88 33.12 0.81
CA VAL A 3 8.82 33.61 -0.10
C VAL A 3 7.76 32.54 -0.43
N ASN A 4 8.10 31.24 -0.39
CA ASN A 4 7.14 30.16 -0.65
C ASN A 4 6.27 29.85 0.59
N LEU A 5 6.80 30.05 1.80
CA LEU A 5 6.08 29.84 3.06
C LEU A 5 5.01 30.92 3.29
N GLU A 6 5.32 32.19 3.00
CA GLU A 6 4.36 33.29 3.13
C GLU A 6 3.17 33.14 2.17
N LEU A 7 3.43 32.82 0.90
CA LEU A 7 2.38 32.56 -0.10
C LEU A 7 1.45 31.40 0.31
N ARG A 8 2.02 30.31 0.85
CA ARG A 8 1.24 29.16 1.36
C ARG A 8 0.41 29.54 2.59
N LYS A 9 0.99 30.30 3.51
CA LYS A 9 0.30 30.77 4.73
C LYS A 9 -0.83 31.73 4.39
N GLU A 10 -0.61 32.63 3.44
CA GLU A 10 -1.63 33.56 2.94
C GLU A 10 -2.78 32.82 2.27
N PHE A 11 -2.48 31.83 1.41
CA PHE A 11 -3.49 30.98 0.79
C PHE A 11 -4.37 30.28 1.82
N LEU A 12 -3.78 29.62 2.82
CA LEU A 12 -4.53 28.92 3.86
C LEU A 12 -5.34 29.87 4.76
N THR A 13 -4.79 31.04 5.06
CA THR A 13 -5.50 32.06 5.86
C THR A 13 -6.70 32.60 5.10
N ASN A 14 -6.54 32.90 3.81
CA ASN A 14 -7.62 33.34 2.93
C ASN A 14 -8.69 32.26 2.77
N PHE A 15 -8.27 31.01 2.56
CA PHE A 15 -9.16 29.85 2.52
C PHE A 15 -10.03 29.76 3.79
N GLN A 16 -9.41 29.82 4.98
CA GLN A 16 -10.14 29.77 6.25
C GLN A 16 -11.15 30.92 6.40
N GLN A 17 -10.75 32.16 6.07
CA GLN A 17 -11.64 33.32 6.13
C GLN A 17 -12.85 33.17 5.19
N LYS A 18 -12.62 32.71 3.96
CA LYS A 18 -13.68 32.43 2.99
C LYS A 18 -14.59 31.29 3.46
N ILE A 19 -14.07 30.22 4.06
CA ILE A 19 -14.88 29.14 4.64
C ILE A 19 -15.77 29.64 5.78
N VAL A 20 -15.23 30.42 6.72
CA VAL A 20 -16.01 31.00 7.82
C VAL A 20 -17.12 31.89 7.27
N THR A 21 -16.82 32.69 6.25
CA THR A 21 -17.80 33.54 5.57
C THR A 21 -18.87 32.71 4.87
N ALA A 22 -18.49 31.64 4.17
CA ALA A 22 -19.41 30.72 3.52
C ALA A 22 -20.36 30.06 4.52
N ARG A 23 -19.85 29.60 5.66
CA ARG A 23 -20.67 29.03 6.75
C ARG A 23 -21.68 30.03 7.27
N LYS A 24 -21.27 31.29 7.52
CA LYS A 24 -22.19 32.37 7.91
C LYS A 24 -23.29 32.60 6.88
N LEU A 25 -22.96 32.59 5.59
CA LEU A 25 -23.92 32.71 4.50
C LEU A 25 -24.90 31.53 4.44
N LEU A 26 -24.40 30.30 4.64
CA LEU A 26 -25.25 29.10 4.72
C LEU A 26 -26.24 29.22 5.87
N TYR A 27 -25.80 29.53 7.10
CA TYR A 27 -26.70 29.69 8.25
C TYR A 27 -27.66 30.88 8.12
N ALA A 28 -27.32 31.89 7.32
CA ALA A 28 -28.22 32.97 6.93
C ALA A 28 -29.19 32.59 5.78
N ALA A 29 -29.21 31.32 5.36
CA ALA A 29 -29.98 30.78 4.23
C ALA A 29 -29.69 31.45 2.87
N ASN A 30 -28.51 32.05 2.71
CA ASN A 30 -28.09 32.68 1.46
C ASN A 30 -27.28 31.69 0.60
N HIS A 31 -27.98 30.65 0.11
CA HIS A 31 -27.31 29.56 -0.61
C HIS A 31 -26.64 29.98 -1.92
N SER A 32 -27.13 31.04 -2.58
CA SER A 32 -26.55 31.51 -3.84
C SER A 32 -25.14 32.06 -3.66
N TRP A 33 -24.95 32.94 -2.67
CA TRP A 33 -23.65 33.52 -2.39
C TRP A 33 -22.71 32.51 -1.72
N ALA A 34 -23.24 31.67 -0.83
CA ALA A 34 -22.47 30.56 -0.24
C ALA A 34 -21.94 29.61 -1.33
N SER A 35 -22.80 29.15 -2.24
CA SER A 35 -22.41 28.25 -3.33
C SER A 35 -21.37 28.88 -4.25
N LYS A 36 -21.53 30.14 -4.64
CA LYS A 36 -20.53 30.82 -5.48
C LYS A 36 -19.16 30.90 -4.79
N LEU A 37 -19.14 31.19 -3.49
CA LEU A 37 -17.90 31.28 -2.72
C LEU A 37 -17.22 29.91 -2.55
N LEU A 38 -18.00 28.86 -2.27
CA LEU A 38 -17.49 27.50 -2.10
C LEU A 38 -17.05 26.87 -3.44
N ASP A 39 -17.78 27.09 -4.53
CA ASP A 39 -17.36 26.66 -5.88
C ASP A 39 -16.04 27.34 -6.30
N ASN A 40 -15.89 28.63 -6.01
CA ASN A 40 -14.64 29.36 -6.28
C ASN A 40 -13.47 28.80 -5.45
N LEU A 41 -13.70 28.46 -4.17
CA LEU A 41 -12.69 27.80 -3.34
C LEU A 41 -12.28 26.45 -3.93
N GLY A 42 -13.23 25.63 -4.37
CA GLY A 42 -12.96 24.36 -5.05
C GLY A 42 -12.08 24.56 -6.30
N TYR A 43 -12.38 25.56 -7.12
CA TYR A 43 -11.57 25.88 -8.31
C TYR A 43 -10.17 26.40 -7.95
N GLU A 44 -10.05 27.24 -6.93
CA GLU A 44 -8.76 27.74 -6.42
C GLU A 44 -7.88 26.57 -5.93
N ILE A 45 -8.48 25.59 -5.24
CA ILE A 45 -7.80 24.36 -4.81
C ILE A 45 -7.29 23.59 -6.02
N GLU A 46 -8.15 23.32 -7.01
CA GLU A 46 -7.76 22.48 -8.14
C GLU A 46 -6.70 23.11 -9.05
N LYS A 47 -6.71 24.43 -9.19
CA LYS A 47 -5.74 25.17 -10.02
C LYS A 47 -4.35 25.29 -9.38
N THR A 48 -4.21 25.01 -8.08
CA THR A 48 -2.96 25.27 -7.36
C THR A 48 -1.98 24.11 -7.52
N ASP A 49 -0.94 24.30 -8.35
CA ASP A 49 0.02 23.25 -8.71
C ASP A 49 0.90 22.74 -7.55
N TRP A 50 1.11 23.56 -6.51
CA TRP A 50 1.90 23.13 -5.34
C TRP A 50 1.07 22.34 -4.32
N LEU A 51 -0.26 22.31 -4.46
CA LEU A 51 -1.11 21.42 -3.67
C LEU A 51 -1.06 20.03 -4.30
N ASP A 52 -0.53 19.07 -3.54
CA ASP A 52 -0.67 17.67 -3.90
C ASP A 52 -2.14 17.21 -3.82
N ILE A 53 -2.41 16.02 -4.37
CA ILE A 53 -3.75 15.41 -4.40
C ILE A 53 -4.35 15.34 -2.98
N GLN A 54 -3.51 15.14 -1.96
CA GLN A 54 -3.91 15.11 -0.56
C GLN A 54 -4.45 16.45 -0.09
N LYS A 55 -3.68 17.52 -0.25
CA LYS A 55 -4.07 18.83 0.28
C LYS A 55 -5.31 19.34 -0.44
N LYS A 56 -5.46 18.98 -1.72
CA LYS A 56 -6.69 19.20 -2.46
C LYS A 56 -7.87 18.47 -1.84
N HIS A 57 -7.75 17.17 -1.57
CA HIS A 57 -8.79 16.38 -0.90
C HIS A 57 -9.21 16.99 0.44
N GLN A 58 -8.25 17.30 1.32
CA GLN A 58 -8.52 17.90 2.65
C GLN A 58 -9.30 19.22 2.57
N LEU A 59 -8.91 20.10 1.65
CA LEU A 59 -9.57 21.40 1.50
C LEU A 59 -10.98 21.24 0.90
N ASN A 60 -11.14 20.33 -0.08
CA ASN A 60 -12.45 19.96 -0.64
C ASN A 60 -13.38 19.32 0.40
N MET A 61 -12.81 18.57 1.35
CA MET A 61 -13.54 18.00 2.49
C MET A 61 -14.04 19.07 3.46
N ILE A 62 -13.23 20.10 3.75
CA ILE A 62 -13.67 21.22 4.60
C ILE A 62 -14.88 21.95 3.96
N ILE A 63 -14.86 22.12 2.64
CA ILE A 63 -16.00 22.67 1.89
C ILE A 63 -17.22 21.75 2.02
N SER A 64 -17.04 20.45 1.76
CA SER A 64 -18.11 19.45 1.80
C SER A 64 -18.75 19.31 3.18
N ASN A 65 -17.93 19.28 4.24
CA ASN A 65 -18.39 19.28 5.63
C ASN A 65 -19.18 20.54 5.99
N SER A 66 -18.82 21.69 5.43
CA SER A 66 -19.56 22.93 5.65
C SER A 66 -20.99 22.85 5.10
N TRP A 67 -21.16 22.24 3.92
CA TRP A 67 -22.48 21.91 3.38
C TRP A 67 -23.22 20.89 4.25
N TRP A 68 -22.55 19.81 4.63
CA TRP A 68 -23.15 18.73 5.41
C TRP A 68 -23.66 19.19 6.78
N MET A 69 -22.85 19.94 7.52
CA MET A 69 -23.25 20.54 8.81
C MET A 69 -24.49 21.42 8.66
N TYR A 70 -24.56 22.22 7.60
CA TYR A 70 -25.72 23.05 7.33
C TYR A 70 -26.96 22.21 6.99
N LEU A 71 -26.83 21.22 6.11
CA LEU A 71 -27.94 20.32 5.75
C LEU A 71 -28.52 19.61 6.97
N ASN A 72 -27.67 19.10 7.87
CA ASN A 72 -28.13 18.47 9.11
C ASN A 72 -28.83 19.48 10.04
N SER A 73 -28.40 20.76 10.05
CA SER A 73 -29.05 21.80 10.86
C SER A 73 -30.46 22.19 10.39
N LEU A 74 -30.80 21.88 9.14
CA LEU A 74 -32.13 22.12 8.58
C LEU A 74 -33.17 21.05 8.99
N VAL A 75 -32.71 19.93 9.55
CA VAL A 75 -33.55 18.84 10.05
C VAL A 75 -33.73 19.02 11.56
N LYS A 76 -34.94 19.36 12.02
CA LYS A 76 -35.24 19.51 13.46
C LYS A 76 -36.13 18.37 13.94
N HIS A 77 -35.70 17.66 14.97
CA HIS A 77 -36.54 16.67 15.64
C HIS A 77 -37.30 17.36 16.78
N LYS A 78 -38.63 17.42 16.70
CA LYS A 78 -39.50 17.87 17.80
C LYS A 78 -40.60 16.84 18.02
N GLU A 79 -40.74 16.35 19.25
CA GLU A 79 -41.87 15.51 19.68
C GLU A 79 -42.16 14.30 18.75
N GLY A 80 -41.11 13.61 18.30
CA GLY A 80 -41.26 12.44 17.41
C GLY A 80 -41.63 12.76 15.96
N LYS A 81 -41.74 14.04 15.57
CA LYS A 81 -41.91 14.49 14.19
C LYS A 81 -40.68 15.24 13.70
N VAL A 82 -40.28 14.95 12.46
CA VAL A 82 -39.17 15.63 11.78
C VAL A 82 -39.74 16.88 11.10
N ASP A 83 -39.34 18.06 11.57
CA ASP A 83 -39.68 19.35 10.96
C ASP A 83 -38.53 19.79 10.04
N ILE A 84 -38.80 19.84 8.73
CA ILE A 84 -37.82 20.16 7.69
C ILE A 84 -38.35 21.32 6.84
N ASP A 85 -37.58 22.39 6.70
CA ASP A 85 -37.82 23.39 5.65
C ASP A 85 -37.43 22.80 4.29
N LEU A 86 -38.37 22.10 3.66
CA LEU A 86 -38.16 21.36 2.41
C LEU A 86 -37.62 22.24 1.27
N ILE A 87 -38.02 23.51 1.19
CA ILE A 87 -37.56 24.42 0.13
C ILE A 87 -36.07 24.71 0.30
N ARG A 88 -35.66 25.09 1.52
CA ARG A 88 -34.24 25.36 1.80
C ARG A 88 -33.40 24.09 1.69
N TYR A 89 -33.93 22.98 2.18
CA TYR A 89 -33.27 21.68 2.16
C TYR A 89 -32.98 21.21 0.73
N ILE A 90 -33.96 21.29 -0.18
CA ILE A 90 -33.80 20.90 -1.59
C ILE A 90 -32.83 21.83 -2.32
N ASP A 91 -32.92 23.16 -2.12
CA ASP A 91 -31.99 24.09 -2.78
C ASP A 91 -30.54 23.92 -2.29
N ALA A 92 -30.35 23.65 -1.00
CA ALA A 92 -29.04 23.36 -0.42
C ALA A 92 -28.44 22.07 -1.01
N TYR A 93 -29.21 20.98 -1.07
CA TYR A 93 -28.73 19.73 -1.69
C TYR A 93 -28.41 19.89 -3.17
N LYS A 94 -29.27 20.59 -3.93
CA LYS A 94 -29.03 20.82 -5.36
C LYS A 94 -27.69 21.51 -5.60
N ARG A 95 -27.37 22.53 -4.81
CA ARG A 95 -26.10 23.28 -4.91
C ARG A 95 -24.92 22.46 -4.41
N PHE A 96 -25.10 21.71 -3.32
CA PHE A 96 -24.06 20.84 -2.80
C PHE A 96 -23.67 19.74 -3.79
N PHE A 97 -24.63 19.03 -4.39
CA PHE A 97 -24.33 18.04 -5.43
C PHE A 97 -23.78 18.67 -6.70
N SER A 98 -24.22 19.88 -7.06
CA SER A 98 -23.60 20.61 -8.17
C SER A 98 -22.12 20.88 -7.90
N PHE A 99 -21.74 21.22 -6.66
CA PHE A 99 -20.35 21.36 -6.24
C PHE A 99 -19.61 20.01 -6.32
N LEU A 100 -20.12 18.97 -5.66
CA LEU A 100 -19.48 17.65 -5.63
C LEU A 100 -19.27 17.07 -7.04
N SER A 101 -20.22 17.28 -7.95
CA SER A 101 -20.13 16.77 -9.33
C SER A 101 -19.02 17.40 -10.18
N LYS A 102 -18.46 18.53 -9.73
CA LYS A 102 -17.35 19.24 -10.38
C LYS A 102 -15.99 18.88 -9.80
N LEU A 103 -15.95 18.17 -8.67
CA LEU A 103 -14.71 17.73 -8.05
C LEU A 103 -14.14 16.53 -8.80
N ASP A 104 -12.82 16.45 -8.88
CA ASP A 104 -12.14 15.26 -9.39
C ASP A 104 -12.33 14.05 -8.46
N ASP A 105 -12.58 14.31 -7.18
CA ASP A 105 -12.82 13.30 -6.16
C ASP A 105 -14.25 12.73 -6.20
N PHE A 106 -14.40 11.63 -6.94
CA PHE A 106 -15.66 10.91 -7.08
C PHE A 106 -16.14 10.22 -5.80
N TYR A 107 -15.23 9.88 -4.87
CA TYR A 107 -15.58 9.15 -3.65
C TYR A 107 -16.58 9.93 -2.79
N LEU A 108 -16.33 11.23 -2.60
CA LEU A 108 -17.24 12.11 -1.85
C LEU A 108 -18.63 12.17 -2.48
N PHE A 109 -18.68 12.33 -3.81
CA PHE A 109 -19.94 12.34 -4.54
C PHE A 109 -20.73 11.03 -4.34
N ASN A 110 -20.07 9.88 -4.50
CA ASN A 110 -20.70 8.57 -4.34
C ASN A 110 -21.23 8.35 -2.91
N ASN A 111 -20.44 8.71 -1.90
CA ASN A 111 -20.83 8.58 -0.50
C ASN A 111 -22.05 9.42 -0.15
N PHE A 112 -22.01 10.74 -0.44
CA PHE A 112 -23.13 11.63 -0.12
C PHE A 112 -24.41 11.25 -0.89
N CYS A 113 -24.30 10.86 -2.16
CA CYS A 113 -25.44 10.37 -2.95
C CYS A 113 -26.04 9.11 -2.33
N THR A 114 -25.20 8.15 -1.92
CA THR A 114 -25.65 6.88 -1.32
C THR A 114 -26.32 7.11 0.04
N THR A 115 -25.73 7.91 0.92
CA THR A 115 -26.31 8.25 2.23
C THR A 115 -27.65 8.93 2.08
N LEU A 116 -27.77 9.87 1.14
CA LEU A 116 -29.05 10.54 0.88
C LEU A 116 -30.09 9.59 0.31
N LEU A 117 -29.69 8.71 -0.62
CA LEU A 117 -30.60 7.75 -1.22
C LEU A 117 -31.16 6.78 -0.18
N LYS A 118 -30.33 6.29 0.76
CA LYS A 118 -30.80 5.47 1.89
C LYS A 118 -31.92 6.17 2.68
N LYS A 119 -31.70 7.44 3.04
CA LYS A 119 -32.74 8.27 3.70
C LYS A 119 -33.99 8.42 2.83
N PHE A 120 -33.84 8.66 1.53
CA PHE A 120 -34.98 8.85 0.63
C PHE A 120 -35.85 7.61 0.47
N VAL A 121 -35.28 6.41 0.56
CA VAL A 121 -36.02 5.16 0.47
C VAL A 121 -36.93 4.96 1.70
N GLU A 122 -36.53 5.49 2.86
CA GLU A 122 -37.29 5.40 4.12
C GLU A 122 -38.37 6.49 4.28
N MET A 123 -38.30 7.59 3.52
CA MET A 123 -39.22 8.72 3.65
C MET A 123 -40.53 8.50 2.89
N GLU A 124 -41.65 8.46 3.61
CA GLU A 124 -43.00 8.29 3.03
C GLU A 124 -43.44 9.47 2.13
N ASP A 125 -42.91 10.68 2.38
CA ASP A 125 -43.32 11.91 1.71
C ASP A 125 -42.76 12.08 0.28
N LEU A 126 -41.80 11.24 -0.13
CA LEU A 126 -41.13 11.37 -1.43
C LEU A 126 -41.86 10.59 -2.53
N SER A 127 -42.25 11.31 -3.58
CA SER A 127 -42.84 10.65 -4.76
C SER A 127 -41.85 9.67 -5.42
N GLN A 128 -42.35 8.50 -5.82
CA GLN A 128 -41.56 7.51 -6.58
C GLN A 128 -40.96 8.10 -7.87
N VAL A 129 -41.64 9.07 -8.48
CA VAL A 129 -41.15 9.79 -9.67
C VAL A 129 -39.93 10.66 -9.32
N GLY A 130 -39.92 11.30 -8.15
CA GLY A 130 -38.79 12.08 -7.65
C GLY A 130 -37.58 11.20 -7.39
N ILE A 131 -37.75 10.09 -6.66
CA ILE A 131 -36.66 9.13 -6.37
C ILE A 131 -36.10 8.55 -7.67
N THR A 132 -36.97 8.23 -8.64
CA THR A 132 -36.57 7.75 -9.97
C THR A 132 -35.68 8.77 -10.70
N LYS A 133 -36.04 10.07 -10.69
CA LYS A 133 -35.22 11.12 -11.32
C LYS A 133 -33.86 11.27 -10.63
N PHE A 134 -33.83 11.16 -9.30
CA PHE A 134 -32.59 11.19 -8.54
C PHE A 134 -31.68 10.01 -8.91
N ILE A 135 -32.21 8.77 -8.89
CA ILE A 135 -31.46 7.56 -9.28
C ILE A 135 -30.91 7.68 -10.71
N ASN A 136 -31.71 8.17 -11.66
CA ASN A 136 -31.26 8.34 -13.05
C ASN A 136 -30.14 9.40 -13.16
N SER A 137 -30.21 10.48 -12.39
CA SER A 137 -29.16 11.51 -12.37
C SER A 137 -27.86 10.99 -11.75
N PHE A 138 -27.97 10.17 -10.71
CA PHE A 138 -26.82 9.50 -10.10
C PHE A 138 -26.21 8.46 -11.06
N SER A 139 -27.06 7.70 -11.76
CA SER A 139 -26.67 6.70 -12.75
C SER A 139 -25.89 7.30 -13.92
N ALA A 140 -26.26 8.50 -14.38
CA ALA A 140 -25.51 9.23 -15.41
C ALA A 140 -24.04 9.47 -15.00
N LYS A 141 -23.83 9.90 -13.76
CA LYS A 141 -22.48 10.16 -13.23
C LYS A 141 -21.68 8.88 -13.00
N LEU A 142 -22.33 7.79 -12.57
CA LEU A 142 -21.69 6.48 -12.45
C LEU A 142 -21.26 5.93 -13.81
N GLN A 143 -22.05 6.15 -14.86
CA GLN A 143 -21.67 5.78 -16.23
C GLN A 143 -20.44 6.57 -16.71
N GLU A 144 -20.39 7.89 -16.48
CA GLU A 144 -19.22 8.72 -16.82
C GLU A 144 -17.93 8.26 -16.14
N LYS A 145 -18.05 7.66 -14.94
CA LYS A 145 -16.92 7.17 -14.13
C LYS A 145 -16.70 5.66 -14.23
N GLU A 146 -17.45 4.96 -15.08
CA GLU A 146 -17.38 3.51 -15.30
C GLU A 146 -17.66 2.64 -14.05
N GLU A 147 -18.44 3.16 -13.10
CA GLU A 147 -18.79 2.50 -11.84
C GLU A 147 -20.00 1.56 -11.99
N PHE A 148 -19.82 0.49 -12.77
CA PHE A 148 -20.92 -0.39 -13.22
C PHE A 148 -21.58 -1.21 -12.10
N GLN A 149 -20.85 -1.54 -11.03
CA GLN A 149 -21.38 -2.28 -9.88
C GLN A 149 -22.49 -1.47 -9.19
N LYS A 150 -22.19 -0.20 -8.86
CA LYS A 150 -23.17 0.70 -8.23
C LYS A 150 -24.30 1.05 -9.19
N LEU A 151 -24.01 1.20 -10.49
CA LEU A 151 -25.03 1.40 -11.50
C LEU A 151 -26.05 0.24 -11.49
N PHE A 152 -25.59 -1.01 -11.48
CA PHE A 152 -26.45 -2.19 -11.39
C PHE A 152 -27.30 -2.18 -10.10
N GLU A 153 -26.68 -1.93 -8.95
CA GLU A 153 -27.37 -1.81 -7.65
C GLU A 153 -28.53 -0.82 -7.71
N LEU A 154 -28.30 0.37 -8.28
CA LEU A 154 -29.32 1.41 -8.44
C LEU A 154 -30.46 0.98 -9.37
N GLN A 155 -30.16 0.26 -10.45
CA GLN A 155 -31.22 -0.23 -11.35
C GLN A 155 -32.09 -1.28 -10.66
N ILE A 156 -31.52 -2.18 -9.87
CA ILE A 156 -32.29 -3.16 -9.08
C ILE A 156 -33.15 -2.46 -8.03
N LEU A 157 -32.60 -1.48 -7.30
CA LEU A 157 -33.36 -0.66 -6.36
C LEU A 157 -34.54 0.03 -7.05
N GLN A 158 -34.31 0.62 -8.22
CA GLN A 158 -35.37 1.28 -9.01
C GLN A 158 -36.47 0.29 -9.43
N ILE A 159 -36.11 -0.93 -9.79
CA ILE A 159 -37.08 -1.99 -10.15
C ILE A 159 -37.95 -2.36 -8.94
N PHE A 160 -37.35 -2.47 -7.76
CA PHE A 160 -38.09 -2.73 -6.52
C PHE A 160 -39.10 -1.62 -6.24
N LEU A 161 -38.64 -0.36 -6.22
CA LEU A 161 -39.48 0.80 -5.91
C LEU A 161 -40.63 0.97 -6.91
N ARG A 162 -40.40 0.70 -8.20
CA ARG A 162 -41.43 0.82 -9.27
C ARG A 162 -42.26 -0.44 -9.47
N LYS A 163 -41.91 -1.56 -8.81
CA LYS A 163 -42.49 -2.89 -9.03
C LYS A 163 -42.50 -3.34 -10.51
N SER A 164 -41.62 -2.76 -11.32
CA SER A 164 -41.57 -2.93 -12.78
C SER A 164 -40.23 -2.49 -13.35
N VAL A 165 -39.85 -3.04 -14.51
CA VAL A 165 -38.64 -2.62 -15.22
C VAL A 165 -38.92 -1.38 -16.06
N ALA A 166 -38.12 -0.35 -15.85
CA ALA A 166 -38.07 0.82 -16.72
C ALA A 166 -37.03 0.57 -17.82
N PRO A 167 -37.41 0.51 -19.11
CA PRO A 167 -36.44 0.40 -20.19
C PRO A 167 -35.70 1.74 -20.29
N SER A 168 -34.59 1.84 -19.56
CA SER A 168 -33.65 2.96 -19.59
C SER A 168 -32.34 2.50 -20.24
N GLU A 169 -31.60 3.43 -20.82
CA GLU A 169 -30.25 3.16 -21.32
C GLU A 169 -29.36 2.56 -20.22
N TYR A 170 -29.49 3.07 -18.99
CA TYR A 170 -28.77 2.58 -17.81
C TYR A 170 -29.08 1.12 -17.49
N PHE A 171 -30.34 0.69 -17.59
CA PHE A 171 -30.74 -0.70 -17.40
C PHE A 171 -30.10 -1.60 -18.47
N HIS A 172 -30.18 -1.20 -19.74
CA HIS A 172 -29.58 -1.98 -20.83
C HIS A 172 -28.06 -2.11 -20.68
N LEU A 173 -27.37 -1.02 -20.38
CA LEU A 173 -25.93 -1.00 -20.12
C LEU A 173 -25.56 -1.88 -18.92
N SER A 174 -26.31 -1.78 -17.82
CA SER A 174 -26.08 -2.60 -16.61
C SER A 174 -26.22 -4.09 -16.91
N MET A 175 -27.26 -4.49 -17.65
CA MET A 175 -27.47 -5.90 -18.02
C MET A 175 -26.41 -6.40 -19.01
N GLU A 176 -25.97 -5.57 -19.95
CA GLU A 176 -24.88 -5.93 -20.87
C GLU A 176 -23.58 -6.18 -20.11
N LYS A 177 -23.20 -5.27 -19.21
CA LYS A 177 -21.99 -5.41 -18.38
C LYS A 177 -22.08 -6.63 -17.47
N LEU A 178 -23.22 -6.82 -16.79
CA LEU A 178 -23.47 -8.01 -15.98
C LEU A 178 -23.34 -9.29 -16.83
N GLY A 179 -23.89 -9.30 -18.04
CA GLY A 179 -23.79 -10.43 -18.95
C GLY A 179 -22.34 -10.80 -19.28
N ARG A 180 -21.51 -9.83 -19.63
CA ARG A 180 -20.08 -10.07 -19.90
C ARG A 180 -19.38 -10.78 -18.75
N ILE A 181 -19.71 -10.40 -17.52
CA ILE A 181 -19.14 -11.00 -16.31
C ILE A 181 -19.68 -12.41 -16.08
N ILE A 182 -21.00 -12.61 -16.17
CA ILE A 182 -21.65 -13.92 -15.97
C ILE A 182 -21.05 -14.98 -16.90
N PHE A 183 -20.79 -14.62 -18.16
CA PHE A 183 -20.20 -15.57 -19.14
C PHE A 183 -18.69 -15.78 -18.97
N ASN A 184 -18.01 -14.98 -18.15
CA ASN A 184 -16.65 -15.29 -17.69
C ASN A 184 -16.66 -16.26 -16.48
N ILE A 185 -17.82 -16.54 -15.87
CA ILE A 185 -17.98 -17.43 -14.73
C ILE A 185 -18.43 -18.82 -15.20
N GLU A 186 -17.92 -19.86 -14.53
CA GLU A 186 -18.33 -21.23 -14.76
C GLU A 186 -19.84 -21.43 -14.55
N PRO A 187 -20.56 -22.15 -15.43
CA PRO A 187 -22.01 -22.30 -15.37
C PRO A 187 -22.57 -22.73 -14.00
N SER A 188 -21.85 -23.59 -13.27
CA SER A 188 -22.25 -24.09 -11.95
C SER A 188 -22.34 -23.00 -10.88
N LYS A 189 -21.58 -21.90 -11.01
CA LYS A 189 -21.49 -20.82 -10.01
C LYS A 189 -22.30 -19.56 -10.39
N ARG A 190 -22.80 -19.46 -11.63
CA ARG A 190 -23.52 -18.27 -12.16
C ARG A 190 -24.76 -17.91 -11.35
N ALA A 191 -25.59 -18.89 -11.04
CA ALA A 191 -26.82 -18.65 -10.29
C ALA A 191 -26.52 -18.09 -8.89
N LEU A 192 -25.47 -18.62 -8.23
CA LEU A 192 -25.04 -18.16 -6.91
C LEU A 192 -24.49 -16.73 -6.97
N PHE A 193 -23.67 -16.43 -7.99
CA PHE A 193 -23.20 -15.08 -8.25
C PHE A 193 -24.37 -14.09 -8.37
N ILE A 194 -25.36 -14.39 -9.22
CA ILE A 194 -26.53 -13.52 -9.43
C ILE A 194 -27.37 -13.38 -8.15
N TYR A 195 -27.59 -14.47 -7.41
CA TYR A 195 -28.36 -14.46 -6.18
C TYR A 195 -27.78 -13.45 -5.18
N ILE A 196 -26.46 -13.54 -4.92
CA ILE A 196 -25.75 -12.66 -3.98
C ILE A 196 -25.78 -11.20 -4.44
N LEU A 197 -25.67 -10.94 -5.75
CA LEU A 197 -25.80 -9.59 -6.27
C LEU A 197 -27.17 -8.99 -5.97
N LEU A 198 -28.25 -9.74 -6.21
CA LEU A 198 -29.61 -9.26 -5.92
C LEU A 198 -29.83 -9.10 -4.42
N GLU A 199 -29.40 -10.08 -3.62
CA GLU A 199 -29.54 -10.06 -2.16
C GLU A 199 -28.85 -8.83 -1.55
N SER A 200 -27.65 -8.49 -2.05
CA SER A 200 -26.88 -7.34 -1.58
C SER A 200 -27.63 -6.01 -1.67
N VAL A 201 -28.51 -5.84 -2.66
CA VAL A 201 -29.30 -4.61 -2.81
C VAL A 201 -30.33 -4.49 -1.69
N CYS A 202 -30.96 -5.60 -1.31
CA CYS A 202 -31.88 -5.63 -0.16
C CYS A 202 -31.15 -5.26 1.12
N LEU A 203 -29.98 -5.86 1.35
CA LEU A 203 -29.20 -5.65 2.56
C LEU A 203 -28.62 -4.23 2.66
N ASN A 204 -28.16 -3.66 1.54
CA ASN A 204 -27.57 -2.32 1.52
C ASN A 204 -28.57 -1.19 1.84
N TYR A 205 -29.85 -1.38 1.50
CA TYR A 205 -30.92 -0.37 1.70
C TYR A 205 -32.01 -0.82 2.67
N SER A 206 -31.83 -1.93 3.38
CA SER A 206 -32.80 -2.49 4.34
C SER A 206 -34.23 -2.56 3.79
N LEU A 207 -34.39 -3.09 2.56
CA LEU A 207 -35.65 -3.00 1.80
C LEU A 207 -36.75 -3.96 2.29
N MET A 208 -36.36 -5.13 2.80
CA MET A 208 -37.24 -6.18 3.32
C MET A 208 -36.50 -6.95 4.43
N ASP A 209 -37.24 -7.44 5.42
CA ASP A 209 -36.68 -8.27 6.51
C ASP A 209 -36.17 -9.62 5.98
N GLU A 210 -36.94 -10.29 5.11
CA GLU A 210 -36.53 -11.52 4.44
C GLU A 210 -35.85 -11.22 3.09
N SER A 211 -34.52 -11.13 3.09
CA SER A 211 -33.70 -10.89 1.88
C SER A 211 -33.96 -11.91 0.76
N ALA A 212 -34.25 -13.17 1.11
CA ALA A 212 -34.58 -14.22 0.17
C ALA A 212 -35.92 -13.96 -0.57
N GLU A 213 -36.90 -13.35 0.09
CA GLU A 213 -38.17 -12.96 -0.55
C GLU A 213 -37.94 -11.85 -1.57
N PHE A 214 -37.12 -10.85 -1.21
CA PHE A 214 -36.72 -9.78 -2.13
C PHE A 214 -36.12 -10.33 -3.43
N VAL A 215 -35.17 -11.27 -3.33
CA VAL A 215 -34.55 -11.90 -4.51
C VAL A 215 -35.61 -12.58 -5.39
N ARG A 216 -36.60 -13.27 -4.81
CA ARG A 216 -37.68 -13.92 -5.56
C ARG A 216 -38.56 -12.91 -6.29
N ILE A 217 -38.93 -11.81 -5.63
CA ILE A 217 -39.75 -10.74 -6.21
C ILE A 217 -39.03 -10.10 -7.39
N ILE A 218 -37.77 -9.70 -7.20
CA ILE A 218 -36.97 -9.05 -8.25
C ILE A 218 -36.73 -10.00 -9.41
N ASN A 219 -36.37 -11.25 -9.15
CA ASN A 219 -36.15 -12.24 -10.21
C ASN A 219 -37.42 -12.46 -11.05
N LYS A 220 -38.60 -12.52 -10.42
CA LYS A 220 -39.89 -12.64 -11.12
C LYS A 220 -40.16 -11.44 -12.04
N ILE A 221 -39.79 -10.23 -11.63
CA ILE A 221 -39.93 -9.01 -12.44
C ILE A 221 -38.93 -9.03 -13.62
N LEU A 222 -37.68 -9.43 -13.36
CA LEU A 222 -36.60 -9.43 -14.35
C LEU A 222 -36.77 -10.48 -15.45
N ILE A 223 -37.14 -11.73 -15.13
CA ILE A 223 -37.20 -12.85 -16.10
C ILE A 223 -38.00 -12.53 -17.37
N ASN A 224 -39.03 -11.69 -17.26
CA ASN A 224 -39.89 -11.33 -18.39
C ASN A 224 -39.36 -10.18 -19.25
N ARG A 225 -38.30 -9.49 -18.79
CA ARG A 225 -37.74 -8.28 -19.40
C ARG A 225 -36.24 -8.37 -19.70
N LEU A 226 -35.58 -9.44 -19.25
CA LEU A 226 -34.18 -9.70 -19.55
C LEU A 226 -33.98 -10.11 -21.03
N PRO A 227 -32.81 -9.77 -21.60
CA PRO A 227 -32.35 -10.37 -22.86
C PRO A 227 -32.37 -11.91 -22.80
N GLY A 228 -32.69 -12.55 -23.93
CA GLY A 228 -32.85 -14.01 -23.99
C GLY A 228 -31.64 -14.80 -23.48
N TYR A 229 -30.42 -14.27 -23.69
CA TYR A 229 -29.19 -14.92 -23.25
C TYR A 229 -29.00 -14.90 -21.71
N LEU A 230 -29.58 -13.94 -20.98
CA LEU A 230 -29.56 -13.88 -19.51
C LEU A 230 -30.72 -14.63 -18.86
N LYS A 231 -31.84 -14.79 -19.58
CA LYS A 231 -33.07 -15.37 -19.03
C LYS A 231 -32.85 -16.77 -18.46
N ASN A 232 -32.02 -17.58 -19.10
CA ASN A 232 -31.69 -18.93 -18.65
C ASN A 232 -30.91 -18.90 -17.32
N GLU A 233 -29.94 -18.00 -17.18
CA GLU A 233 -29.13 -17.88 -15.97
C GLU A 233 -29.97 -17.42 -14.77
N PHE A 234 -30.82 -16.41 -14.96
CA PHE A 234 -31.72 -15.90 -13.93
C PHE A 234 -32.82 -16.91 -13.53
N SER A 235 -33.23 -17.80 -14.43
CA SER A 235 -34.21 -18.85 -14.13
C SER A 235 -33.73 -19.84 -13.06
N ASN A 236 -32.42 -20.01 -12.91
CA ASN A 236 -31.82 -20.90 -11.91
C ASN A 236 -31.69 -20.26 -10.53
N VAL A 237 -31.74 -18.92 -10.43
CA VAL A 237 -31.61 -18.18 -9.16
C VAL A 237 -32.68 -18.58 -8.16
N SER A 238 -33.90 -18.88 -8.62
CA SER A 238 -35.00 -19.31 -7.74
C SER A 238 -34.80 -20.69 -7.12
N ARG A 239 -33.79 -21.45 -7.54
CA ARG A 239 -33.45 -22.77 -6.98
C ARG A 239 -32.49 -22.68 -5.80
N ILE A 240 -31.87 -21.53 -5.58
CA ILE A 240 -30.92 -21.32 -4.49
C ILE A 240 -31.70 -21.04 -3.21
N ASN A 241 -31.34 -21.77 -2.15
CA ASN A 241 -31.87 -21.56 -0.81
C ASN A 241 -30.72 -21.54 0.20
N ILE A 242 -30.45 -20.37 0.76
CA ILE A 242 -29.42 -20.17 1.77
C ILE A 242 -30.12 -20.17 3.13
N ASN A 243 -29.81 -21.16 3.96
CA ASN A 243 -30.25 -21.25 5.34
C ASN A 243 -29.11 -21.81 6.20
N GLU A 244 -29.27 -21.78 7.51
CA GLU A 244 -28.26 -22.22 8.48
C GLU A 244 -27.66 -23.61 8.15
N ARG A 245 -28.47 -24.57 7.67
CA ARG A 245 -27.98 -25.93 7.35
C ARG A 245 -27.20 -26.01 6.05
N SER A 246 -27.52 -25.19 5.05
CA SER A 246 -26.83 -25.18 3.75
C SER A 246 -25.67 -24.19 3.70
N PHE A 247 -25.59 -23.27 4.66
CA PHE A 247 -24.68 -22.12 4.61
C PHE A 247 -23.21 -22.52 4.59
N ASP A 248 -22.75 -23.47 5.42
CA ASP A 248 -21.32 -23.82 5.43
C ASP A 248 -20.83 -24.39 4.08
N ALA A 249 -21.67 -25.14 3.36
CA ALA A 249 -21.33 -25.62 2.02
C ALA A 249 -21.31 -24.48 0.99
N ILE A 250 -22.30 -23.58 1.05
CA ILE A 250 -22.39 -22.40 0.18
C ILE A 250 -21.22 -21.44 0.47
N LEU A 251 -20.78 -21.33 1.72
CA LEU A 251 -19.68 -20.48 2.13
C LEU A 251 -18.38 -20.86 1.40
N VAL A 252 -18.09 -22.16 1.29
CA VAL A 252 -16.96 -22.66 0.49
C VAL A 252 -17.09 -22.24 -0.97
N ASP A 253 -18.28 -22.39 -1.56
CA ASP A 253 -18.53 -21.97 -2.94
C ASP A 253 -18.35 -20.45 -3.15
N LEU A 254 -18.74 -19.63 -2.16
CA LEU A 254 -18.59 -18.17 -2.19
C LEU A 254 -17.12 -17.76 -2.03
N GLU A 255 -16.36 -18.44 -1.18
CA GLU A 255 -14.91 -18.22 -1.05
C GLU A 255 -14.20 -18.51 -2.38
N GLU A 256 -14.47 -19.67 -2.98
CA GLU A 256 -13.92 -20.03 -4.29
C GLU A 256 -14.25 -18.97 -5.36
N LEU A 257 -15.48 -18.43 -5.32
CA LEU A 257 -15.92 -17.40 -6.25
C LEU A 257 -15.18 -16.07 -6.01
N ILE A 258 -14.90 -15.68 -4.76
CA ILE A 258 -14.08 -14.50 -4.44
C ILE A 258 -12.67 -14.65 -5.03
N TYR A 259 -12.03 -15.80 -4.82
CA TYR A 259 -10.71 -16.08 -5.39
C TYR A 259 -10.75 -16.02 -6.92
N TYR A 260 -11.75 -16.68 -7.53
CA TYR A 260 -11.92 -16.72 -8.97
C TYR A 260 -12.16 -15.33 -9.59
N LEU A 261 -13.03 -14.51 -8.99
CA LEU A 261 -13.30 -13.14 -9.45
C LEU A 261 -12.04 -12.27 -9.43
N ASN A 262 -11.19 -12.42 -8.42
CA ASN A 262 -9.89 -11.74 -8.40
C ASN A 262 -9.01 -12.17 -9.57
N ASP A 263 -8.92 -13.47 -9.82
CA ASP A 263 -8.03 -14.03 -10.84
C ASP A 263 -8.43 -13.58 -12.24
N ILE A 264 -9.74 -13.55 -12.56
CA ILE A 264 -10.23 -13.11 -13.87
C ILE A 264 -10.29 -11.58 -14.05
N GLY A 265 -9.88 -10.80 -13.06
CA GLY A 265 -9.87 -9.34 -13.11
C GLY A 265 -11.22 -8.66 -12.78
N GLU A 266 -12.21 -9.40 -12.26
CA GLU A 266 -13.55 -8.90 -11.89
C GLU A 266 -13.65 -8.62 -10.38
N TYR A 267 -12.58 -8.07 -9.81
CA TYR A 267 -12.39 -7.91 -8.36
C TYR A 267 -13.30 -6.86 -7.72
N SER A 268 -13.82 -5.89 -8.47
CA SER A 268 -14.74 -4.86 -7.94
C SER A 268 -15.96 -5.50 -7.24
N TRP A 269 -16.44 -6.64 -7.75
CA TRP A 269 -17.59 -7.34 -7.20
C TRP A 269 -17.33 -8.04 -5.86
N ILE A 270 -16.08 -8.30 -5.47
CA ILE A 270 -15.72 -9.09 -4.29
C ILE A 270 -16.32 -8.50 -3.00
N ILE A 271 -16.35 -7.17 -2.86
CA ILE A 271 -16.88 -6.52 -1.66
C ILE A 271 -18.34 -6.88 -1.39
N ILE A 272 -19.15 -7.11 -2.44
CA ILE A 272 -20.55 -7.54 -2.30
C ILE A 272 -20.62 -8.92 -1.64
N PHE A 273 -19.74 -9.83 -2.03
CA PHE A 273 -19.69 -11.18 -1.46
C PHE A 273 -19.24 -11.13 -0.01
N VAL A 274 -18.20 -10.35 0.31
CA VAL A 274 -17.70 -10.19 1.68
C VAL A 274 -18.79 -9.66 2.62
N ARG A 275 -19.55 -8.64 2.19
CA ARG A 275 -20.67 -8.08 2.98
C ARG A 275 -21.80 -9.09 3.19
N ASN A 276 -22.19 -9.84 2.16
CA ASN A 276 -23.21 -10.88 2.30
C ASN A 276 -22.77 -12.00 3.24
N ILE A 277 -21.53 -12.47 3.09
CA ILE A 277 -20.95 -13.48 3.97
C ILE A 277 -20.96 -13.00 5.42
N PHE A 278 -20.55 -11.76 5.67
CA PHE A 278 -20.58 -11.18 7.01
C PHE A 278 -21.97 -11.27 7.64
N LEU A 279 -22.99 -10.77 6.92
CA LEU A 279 -24.36 -10.72 7.43
C LEU A 279 -24.93 -12.13 7.68
N LYS A 280 -24.60 -13.10 6.83
CA LYS A 280 -25.02 -14.49 7.03
C LYS A 280 -24.29 -15.21 8.17
N ILE A 281 -22.99 -14.96 8.37
CA ILE A 281 -22.28 -15.47 9.56
C ILE A 281 -22.84 -14.83 10.82
N GLN A 282 -23.16 -13.53 10.79
CA GLN A 282 -23.79 -12.85 11.92
C GLN A 282 -25.18 -13.43 12.24
N GLU A 283 -25.98 -13.74 11.21
CA GLU A 283 -27.33 -14.34 11.34
C GLU A 283 -27.28 -15.75 11.93
N TYR A 284 -26.35 -16.60 11.46
CA TYR A 284 -26.31 -18.03 11.81
C TYR A 284 -25.32 -18.39 12.92
N LYS A 285 -24.36 -17.51 13.23
CA LYS A 285 -23.33 -17.74 14.25
C LYS A 285 -23.28 -16.55 15.22
N SER A 286 -22.28 -15.69 15.12
CA SER A 286 -22.12 -14.52 15.97
C SER A 286 -21.44 -13.35 15.26
N PHE A 287 -21.63 -12.14 15.78
CA PHE A 287 -20.97 -10.93 15.27
C PHE A 287 -19.44 -11.02 15.35
N GLY A 288 -18.90 -11.52 16.46
CA GLY A 288 -17.44 -11.66 16.64
C GLY A 288 -16.81 -12.63 15.65
N GLU A 289 -17.49 -13.75 15.36
CA GLU A 289 -17.05 -14.69 14.32
C GLU A 289 -17.11 -14.07 12.93
N ALA A 290 -18.16 -13.30 12.62
CA ALA A 290 -18.30 -12.61 11.34
C ALA A 290 -17.15 -11.61 11.10
N VAL A 291 -16.82 -10.79 12.11
CA VAL A 291 -15.70 -9.83 12.06
C VAL A 291 -14.37 -10.57 11.84
N THR A 292 -14.11 -11.60 12.63
CA THR A 292 -12.88 -12.39 12.53
C THR A 292 -12.75 -13.04 11.16
N TYR A 293 -13.85 -13.56 10.63
CA TYR A 293 -13.86 -14.23 9.34
C TYR A 293 -13.59 -13.26 8.18
N ILE A 294 -14.21 -12.07 8.14
CA ILE A 294 -13.99 -11.15 7.02
C ILE A 294 -12.64 -10.46 7.03
N ARG A 295 -11.97 -10.36 8.19
CA ARG A 295 -10.60 -9.81 8.29
C ARG A 295 -9.60 -10.55 7.40
N LYS A 296 -9.79 -11.86 7.15
CA LYS A 296 -8.94 -12.62 6.20
C LYS A 296 -8.97 -12.04 4.79
N PHE A 297 -10.08 -11.41 4.39
CA PHE A 297 -10.22 -10.79 3.07
C PHE A 297 -9.50 -9.44 2.96
N ILE A 298 -9.17 -8.79 4.10
CA ILE A 298 -8.30 -7.61 4.12
C ILE A 298 -6.90 -8.04 3.69
N ASP A 299 -6.31 -9.03 4.36
CA ASP A 299 -4.98 -9.55 4.01
C ASP A 299 -4.94 -10.11 2.59
N PHE A 300 -5.95 -10.87 2.19
CA PHE A 300 -6.13 -11.31 0.81
C PHE A 300 -6.04 -10.16 -0.19
N SER A 301 -6.74 -9.05 0.08
CA SER A 301 -6.82 -7.88 -0.80
C SER A 301 -5.51 -7.10 -0.81
N ILE A 302 -4.89 -6.86 0.35
CA ILE A 302 -3.61 -6.16 0.47
C ILE A 302 -2.49 -6.93 -0.25
N ASN A 303 -2.39 -8.23 -0.03
CA ASN A 303 -1.36 -9.07 -0.66
C ASN A 303 -1.50 -9.15 -2.18
N ARG A 304 -2.72 -8.98 -2.69
CA ARG A 304 -3.03 -8.92 -4.13
C ARG A 304 -3.09 -7.49 -4.68
N ASN A 305 -2.69 -6.50 -3.89
CA ASN A 305 -2.70 -5.08 -4.27
C ASN A 305 -4.10 -4.56 -4.68
N ARG A 306 -5.17 -5.15 -4.13
CA ARG A 306 -6.57 -4.73 -4.26
C ARG A 306 -6.95 -3.79 -3.11
N PHE A 307 -6.23 -2.67 -3.00
CA PHE A 307 -6.33 -1.76 -1.86
C PHE A 307 -7.72 -1.14 -1.65
N GLN A 308 -8.48 -0.87 -2.74
CA GLN A 308 -9.84 -0.37 -2.64
C GLN A 308 -10.75 -1.33 -1.87
N ILE A 309 -10.67 -2.63 -2.15
CA ILE A 309 -11.49 -3.65 -1.47
C ILE A 309 -11.12 -3.71 0.02
N ALA A 310 -9.82 -3.70 0.34
CA ALA A 310 -9.37 -3.67 1.73
C ALA A 310 -9.92 -2.45 2.46
N PHE A 311 -9.87 -1.27 1.84
CA PHE A 311 -10.42 -0.03 2.40
C PHE A 311 -11.94 -0.12 2.58
N ASP A 312 -12.68 -0.64 1.60
CA ASP A 312 -14.14 -0.80 1.67
C ASP A 312 -14.58 -1.80 2.76
N ILE A 313 -13.73 -2.77 3.11
CA ILE A 313 -13.96 -3.67 4.25
C ILE A 313 -13.77 -2.91 5.57
N TYR A 314 -12.73 -2.08 5.70
CA TYR A 314 -12.54 -1.24 6.89
C TYR A 314 -13.70 -0.25 7.08
N ASP A 315 -14.14 0.42 6.01
CA ASP A 315 -15.28 1.35 6.03
C ASP A 315 -16.59 0.62 6.42
N PHE A 316 -16.80 -0.60 5.92
CA PHE A 316 -17.93 -1.43 6.31
C PHE A 316 -17.89 -1.84 7.79
N LEU A 317 -16.72 -2.19 8.32
CA LEU A 317 -16.55 -2.54 9.73
C LEU A 317 -16.78 -1.32 10.65
N GLU A 318 -16.32 -0.14 10.25
CA GLU A 318 -16.60 1.12 10.97
C GLU A 318 -18.10 1.36 11.09
N ASP A 319 -18.83 1.29 9.97
CA ASP A 319 -20.28 1.47 9.95
C ASP A 319 -20.97 0.54 10.96
N LEU A 320 -20.56 -0.74 10.99
CA LEU A 320 -21.11 -1.74 11.91
C LEU A 320 -20.79 -1.47 13.39
N PHE A 321 -19.56 -1.06 13.70
CA PHE A 321 -19.17 -0.75 15.08
C PHE A 321 -19.82 0.53 15.59
N MET A 322 -20.02 1.52 14.73
CA MET A 322 -20.73 2.77 15.07
C MET A 322 -22.20 2.53 15.49
N TYR A 323 -22.85 1.45 15.04
CA TYR A 323 -24.19 1.08 15.52
C TYR A 323 -24.18 0.45 16.92
N GLN A 324 -23.03 -0.06 17.38
CA GLN A 324 -22.88 -0.75 18.66
C GLN A 324 -22.27 0.15 19.75
N SER A 325 -21.50 1.17 19.37
CA SER A 325 -20.83 2.05 20.32
C SER A 325 -21.57 3.36 20.57
N ASP A 326 -21.61 3.77 21.83
CA ASP A 326 -22.02 5.12 22.20
C ASP A 326 -21.06 6.15 21.56
N LEU A 327 -21.52 7.38 21.35
CA LEU A 327 -20.71 8.50 20.83
C LEU A 327 -19.48 8.89 21.71
N SER A 328 -19.11 8.07 22.68
CA SER A 328 -17.94 8.21 23.56
C SER A 328 -16.62 7.78 22.90
N TYR A 329 -15.54 7.71 23.69
CA TYR A 329 -14.21 7.30 23.26
C TYR A 329 -14.16 5.78 23.04
N ASP A 330 -14.00 5.34 21.79
CA ASP A 330 -14.11 3.94 21.38
C ASP A 330 -12.75 3.39 20.92
N ASN A 331 -12.19 2.48 21.71
CA ASN A 331 -10.90 1.85 21.41
C ASN A 331 -10.98 0.98 20.15
N ILE A 332 -12.10 0.30 19.90
CA ILE A 332 -12.24 -0.66 18.78
C ILE A 332 -12.16 0.07 17.44
N LEU A 333 -12.86 1.21 17.33
CA LEU A 333 -12.83 2.04 16.13
C LEU A 333 -11.45 2.67 15.88
N ILE A 334 -10.78 3.10 16.95
CA ILE A 334 -9.41 3.62 16.86
C ILE A 334 -8.47 2.52 16.36
N GLU A 335 -8.51 1.34 16.98
CA GLU A 335 -7.70 0.17 16.61
C GLU A 335 -7.90 -0.26 15.16
N LEU A 336 -9.15 -0.30 14.70
CA LEU A 336 -9.49 -0.62 13.31
C LEU A 336 -8.77 0.30 12.32
N TRP A 337 -8.82 1.61 12.56
CA TRP A 337 -8.22 2.59 11.64
C TRP A 337 -6.71 2.72 11.81
N VAL A 338 -6.16 2.41 12.99
CA VAL A 338 -4.71 2.21 13.14
C VAL A 338 -4.24 1.04 12.28
N GLU A 339 -4.93 -0.10 12.35
CA GLU A 339 -4.62 -1.28 11.55
C GLU A 339 -4.64 -0.95 10.04
N ALA A 340 -5.65 -0.22 9.59
CA ALA A 340 -5.74 0.25 8.20
C ALA A 340 -4.54 1.13 7.82
N CYS A 341 -4.15 2.08 8.67
CA CYS A 341 -2.97 2.91 8.42
C CYS A 341 -1.70 2.08 8.24
N LYS A 342 -1.51 1.02 9.05
CA LYS A 342 -0.38 0.08 8.90
C LYS A 342 -0.37 -0.58 7.53
N LYS A 343 -1.52 -1.07 7.07
CA LYS A 343 -1.62 -1.78 5.79
C LYS A 343 -1.37 -0.87 4.58
N PHE A 344 -1.66 0.43 4.70
CA PHE A 344 -1.53 1.40 3.60
C PHE A 344 -0.27 2.28 3.67
N VAL A 345 0.53 2.23 4.74
CA VAL A 345 1.72 3.08 4.91
C VAL A 345 2.72 2.95 3.78
N ASP A 346 2.85 1.75 3.23
CA ASP A 346 3.90 1.39 2.29
C ASP A 346 3.57 1.68 0.82
N MET A 347 2.38 2.22 0.54
CA MET A 347 1.95 2.48 -0.83
C MET A 347 2.69 3.68 -1.46
N LYS A 348 2.97 3.61 -2.76
CA LYS A 348 3.55 4.70 -3.57
C LYS A 348 2.60 5.89 -3.65
N GLU A 349 1.32 5.63 -3.95
CA GLU A 349 0.25 6.60 -3.78
C GLU A 349 -0.42 6.42 -2.43
N LYS A 350 -0.50 7.51 -1.67
CA LYS A 350 -0.88 7.48 -0.27
C LYS A 350 -2.38 7.73 -0.03
N LYS A 351 -3.22 7.65 -1.07
CA LYS A 351 -4.66 7.96 -1.01
C LYS A 351 -5.36 7.25 0.17
N TYR A 352 -5.25 5.94 0.27
CA TYR A 352 -5.93 5.17 1.32
C TYR A 352 -5.33 5.41 2.70
N LEU A 353 -4.00 5.57 2.80
CA LEU A 353 -3.37 5.97 4.06
C LEU A 353 -3.94 7.28 4.57
N LEU A 354 -4.14 8.26 3.69
CA LEU A 354 -4.71 9.55 4.05
C LEU A 354 -6.15 9.46 4.52
N GLN A 355 -6.98 8.72 3.78
CA GLN A 355 -8.37 8.49 4.17
C GLN A 355 -8.44 7.75 5.52
N SER A 356 -7.57 6.76 5.76
CA SER A 356 -7.48 6.07 7.04
C SER A 356 -7.01 6.97 8.18
N LEU A 357 -6.03 7.86 7.94
CA LEU A 357 -5.56 8.83 8.94
C LEU A 357 -6.64 9.85 9.30
N GLU A 358 -7.48 10.24 8.34
CA GLU A 358 -8.62 11.12 8.58
C GLU A 358 -9.69 10.44 9.42
N LYS A 359 -10.06 9.20 9.07
CA LYS A 359 -10.99 8.38 9.85
C LYS A 359 -10.48 8.18 11.29
N LEU A 360 -9.21 7.82 11.44
CA LEU A 360 -8.54 7.70 12.74
C LEU A 360 -8.63 9.00 13.55
N ASN A 361 -8.32 10.14 12.94
CA ASN A 361 -8.37 11.44 13.60
C ASN A 361 -9.81 11.87 13.99
N ASN A 362 -10.84 11.44 13.23
CA ASN A 362 -12.24 11.71 13.57
C ASN A 362 -12.71 10.90 14.78
N HIS A 363 -12.21 9.67 14.95
CA HIS A 363 -12.54 8.80 16.08
C HIS A 363 -11.74 9.08 17.34
N LEU A 364 -10.59 9.76 17.21
CA LEU A 364 -9.73 10.15 18.33
C LEU A 364 -10.33 11.31 19.14
N LYS A 365 -11.38 11.01 19.92
CA LYS A 365 -12.11 11.94 20.79
C LYS A 365 -11.32 12.27 22.06
N PHE A 366 -11.79 13.25 22.80
CA PHE A 366 -11.17 13.68 24.04
C PHE A 366 -11.29 12.59 25.14
N PRO A 367 -10.18 12.11 25.74
CA PRO A 367 -10.21 11.04 26.73
C PRO A 367 -10.67 11.52 28.12
N GLN A 368 -11.25 10.63 28.92
CA GLN A 368 -11.74 10.97 30.27
C GLN A 368 -11.04 10.20 31.41
N LYS A 369 -10.51 9.01 31.13
CA LYS A 369 -9.85 8.13 32.11
C LYS A 369 -8.37 7.98 31.79
N ASN A 370 -7.56 7.57 32.77
CA ASN A 370 -6.11 7.47 32.61
C ASN A 370 -5.67 6.45 31.54
N ASP A 371 -6.35 5.30 31.45
CA ASP A 371 -6.20 4.32 30.37
C ASP A 371 -6.45 4.94 28.98
N GLN A 372 -7.53 5.71 28.85
CA GLN A 372 -7.88 6.42 27.61
C GLN A 372 -6.88 7.54 27.30
N ILE A 373 -6.33 8.22 28.30
CA ILE A 373 -5.31 9.26 28.14
C ILE A 373 -4.04 8.64 27.55
N PHE A 374 -3.57 7.53 28.13
CA PHE A 374 -2.44 6.80 27.59
C PHE A 374 -2.72 6.36 26.14
N HIS A 375 -3.86 5.70 25.89
CA HIS A 375 -4.25 5.26 24.55
C HIS A 375 -4.28 6.43 23.56
N PHE A 376 -4.88 7.56 23.92
CA PHE A 376 -5.00 8.75 23.07
C PHE A 376 -3.64 9.30 22.64
N PHE A 377 -2.71 9.44 23.59
CA PHE A 377 -1.37 9.96 23.31
C PHE A 377 -0.51 8.95 22.56
N TYR A 378 -0.65 7.67 22.86
CA TYR A 378 -0.05 6.57 22.11
C TYR A 378 -0.48 6.61 20.64
N THR A 379 -1.79 6.64 20.38
CA THR A 379 -2.33 6.78 19.02
C THR A 379 -1.86 8.07 18.36
N SER A 380 -1.77 9.18 19.09
CA SER A 380 -1.29 10.46 18.55
C SER A 380 0.17 10.39 18.07
N ASN A 381 1.03 9.65 18.79
CA ASN A 381 2.42 9.42 18.36
C ASN A 381 2.49 8.57 17.08
N ILE A 382 1.62 7.57 16.93
CA ILE A 382 1.49 6.79 15.69
C ILE A 382 0.95 7.65 14.55
N LEU A 383 -0.06 8.47 14.84
CA LEU A 383 -0.63 9.41 13.88
C LEU A 383 0.46 10.36 13.36
N TRP A 384 1.37 10.81 14.24
CA TRP A 384 2.53 11.59 13.88
C TRP A 384 3.49 10.83 12.95
N GLN A 385 3.87 9.59 13.30
CA GLN A 385 4.76 8.76 12.50
C GLN A 385 4.29 8.69 11.04
N PHE A 386 3.00 8.40 10.83
CA PHE A 386 2.43 8.35 9.47
C PHE A 386 2.21 9.72 8.83
N LYS A 387 1.69 10.71 9.58
CA LYS A 387 1.42 12.04 9.03
C LYS A 387 2.70 12.78 8.62
N SER A 388 3.83 12.48 9.28
CA SER A 388 5.10 13.15 9.04
C SER A 388 5.60 13.01 7.60
N MET A 389 5.19 11.95 6.89
CA MET A 389 5.50 11.72 5.47
C MET A 389 4.90 12.77 4.53
N PHE A 390 3.91 13.55 4.98
CA PHE A 390 3.09 14.43 4.14
C PHE A 390 3.40 15.92 4.31
N PHE A 391 4.44 16.29 5.07
CA PHE A 391 4.92 17.66 5.33
C PHE A 391 3.92 18.64 6.01
N SER A 392 2.63 18.33 6.07
CA SER A 392 1.56 19.18 6.62
C SER A 392 1.13 18.69 8.00
N LEU A 393 1.91 19.00 9.04
CA LEU A 393 1.59 18.65 10.43
C LEU A 393 1.00 19.84 11.17
N GLU A 394 -0.14 19.64 11.83
CA GLU A 394 -0.70 20.65 12.72
C GLU A 394 0.13 20.74 14.00
N GLN A 395 0.29 21.96 14.55
CA GLN A 395 1.02 22.19 15.80
C GLN A 395 0.47 21.33 16.97
N ARG A 396 -0.84 21.07 16.98
CA ARG A 396 -1.48 20.19 17.97
C ARG A 396 -0.94 18.76 17.91
N ASP A 397 -0.69 18.24 16.70
CA ASP A 397 -0.25 16.86 16.49
C ASP A 397 1.20 16.72 16.97
N PHE A 398 2.03 17.74 16.74
CA PHE A 398 3.39 17.85 17.28
C PHE A 398 3.40 17.78 18.82
N TRP A 399 2.63 18.62 19.51
CA TRP A 399 2.64 18.64 20.97
C TRP A 399 2.09 17.36 21.61
N ARG A 400 1.07 16.73 21.01
CA ARG A 400 0.55 15.44 21.47
C ARG A 400 1.61 14.35 21.37
N MET A 401 2.33 14.29 20.27
CA MET A 401 3.46 13.36 20.10
C MET A 401 4.57 13.65 21.12
N MET A 402 5.02 14.91 21.24
CA MET A 402 6.10 15.26 22.18
C MET A 402 5.72 14.94 23.64
N PHE A 403 4.46 15.14 24.02
CA PHE A 403 3.96 14.80 25.34
C PHE A 403 4.02 13.29 25.60
N TYR A 404 3.53 12.49 24.63
CA TYR A 404 3.59 11.03 24.72
C TYR A 404 5.02 10.54 24.96
N ARG A 405 5.96 10.99 24.12
CA ARG A 405 7.35 10.54 24.18
C ARG A 405 8.05 11.01 25.46
N ALA A 406 7.80 12.24 25.90
CA ALA A 406 8.37 12.77 27.13
C ALA A 406 7.87 12.02 28.37
N LEU A 407 6.56 11.76 28.48
CA LEU A 407 5.96 11.13 29.66
C LEU A 407 6.14 9.61 29.68
N PHE A 408 5.76 8.94 28.60
CA PHE A 408 5.64 7.48 28.57
C PHE A 408 6.90 6.77 28.06
N GLU A 409 7.66 7.36 27.12
CA GLU A 409 8.87 6.72 26.58
C GLU A 409 10.15 7.09 27.34
N GLU A 410 10.31 8.36 27.74
CA GLU A 410 11.53 8.86 28.40
C GLU A 410 11.37 9.19 29.89
N GLN A 411 10.16 9.10 30.45
CA GLN A 411 9.85 9.39 31.86
C GLN A 411 10.32 10.78 32.34
N ASN A 412 10.43 11.76 31.44
CA ASN A 412 10.82 13.14 31.77
C ASN A 412 9.60 13.97 32.19
N TYR A 413 9.20 13.81 33.46
CA TYR A 413 8.03 14.49 34.03
C TYR A 413 8.12 16.02 34.00
N ASN A 414 9.33 16.59 34.13
CA ASN A 414 9.53 18.04 34.13
C ASN A 414 9.23 18.63 32.76
N LEU A 415 9.78 18.00 31.71
CA LEU A 415 9.53 18.41 30.34
C LEU A 415 8.09 18.14 29.92
N ALA A 416 7.52 16.98 30.29
CA ALA A 416 6.12 16.65 30.03
C ALA A 416 5.16 17.69 30.65
N LYS A 417 5.44 18.16 31.87
CA LYS A 417 4.67 19.23 32.53
C LYS A 417 4.73 20.55 31.76
N LYS A 418 5.88 20.89 31.18
CA LYS A 418 6.00 22.09 30.33
C LYS A 418 5.26 21.91 29.01
N ILE A 419 5.36 20.73 28.39
CA ILE A 419 4.65 20.41 27.14
C ILE A 419 3.13 20.48 27.34
N LEU A 420 2.62 20.06 28.50
CA LEU A 420 1.19 20.08 28.84
C LEU A 420 0.55 21.47 28.68
N LEU A 421 1.31 22.55 28.87
CA LEU A 421 0.84 23.94 28.70
C LEU A 421 0.54 24.31 27.24
N TYR A 422 1.13 23.58 26.28
CA TYR A 422 0.95 23.80 24.85
C TYR A 422 -0.04 22.80 24.22
N LEU A 423 -0.57 21.87 25.03
CA LEU A 423 -1.74 21.07 24.67
C LEU A 423 -3.03 21.90 24.85
N ASN A 424 -4.14 21.42 24.30
CA ASN A 424 -5.45 22.09 24.48
C ASN A 424 -5.79 22.24 25.98
N GLU A 425 -6.38 23.37 26.36
CA GLU A 425 -6.66 23.74 27.76
C GLU A 425 -7.39 22.64 28.56
N ASP A 426 -8.21 21.83 27.89
CA ASP A 426 -8.96 20.75 28.55
C ASP A 426 -8.07 19.64 29.13
N PHE A 427 -6.90 19.36 28.56
CA PHE A 427 -6.00 18.31 29.09
C PHE A 427 -5.45 18.67 30.47
N SER A 428 -5.19 19.96 30.71
CA SER A 428 -4.71 20.45 32.01
C SER A 428 -5.72 20.24 33.15
N LYS A 429 -7.01 20.09 32.82
CA LYS A 429 -8.09 19.85 33.80
C LYS A 429 -8.19 18.38 34.22
N ILE A 430 -7.86 17.45 33.31
CA ILE A 430 -7.98 16.01 33.54
C ILE A 430 -6.65 15.44 34.07
N ILE A 431 -5.52 15.90 33.55
CA ILE A 431 -4.18 15.45 33.96
C ILE A 431 -3.72 16.26 35.16
N SER A 432 -4.14 15.83 36.35
CA SER A 432 -3.78 16.47 37.62
C SER A 432 -2.40 16.06 38.13
N ASP A 433 -2.01 14.79 37.92
CA ASP A 433 -0.69 14.25 38.29
C ASP A 433 -0.14 13.33 37.20
N LEU A 434 1.00 13.73 36.62
CA LEU A 434 1.69 12.98 35.56
C LEU A 434 2.26 11.64 36.06
N ARG A 435 2.69 11.56 37.34
CA ARG A 435 3.28 10.34 37.90
C ARG A 435 2.22 9.27 38.09
N LEU A 436 1.05 9.67 38.59
CA LEU A 436 -0.10 8.79 38.77
C LEU A 436 -0.57 8.23 37.43
N VAL A 437 -0.73 9.10 36.42
CA VAL A 437 -1.08 8.68 35.05
C VAL A 437 -0.09 7.66 34.51
N TYR A 438 1.22 7.90 34.67
CA TYR A 438 2.25 6.95 34.24
C TYR A 438 2.13 5.60 34.98
N SER A 439 2.10 5.61 36.31
CA SER A 439 2.07 4.38 37.12
C SER A 439 0.83 3.53 36.89
N GLU A 440 -0.32 4.14 36.66
CA GLU A 440 -1.57 3.40 36.41
C GLU A 440 -1.64 2.81 35.01
N THR A 441 -0.84 3.29 34.06
CA THR A 441 -0.89 2.89 32.65
C THR A 441 0.35 2.14 32.16
N GLU A 442 1.32 1.89 33.06
CA GLU A 442 2.55 1.16 32.76
C GLU A 442 2.25 -0.26 32.21
N HIS A 443 1.27 -0.95 32.80
CA HIS A 443 0.86 -2.29 32.34
C HIS A 443 0.26 -2.27 30.93
N LEU A 444 -0.43 -1.18 30.55
CA LEU A 444 -1.10 -1.05 29.26
C LEU A 444 -0.13 -0.98 28.08
N HIS A 445 1.15 -0.65 28.31
CA HIS A 445 2.16 -0.66 27.24
C HIS A 445 2.29 -2.03 26.56
N LYS A 446 1.95 -3.12 27.26
CA LYS A 446 1.99 -4.49 26.73
C LYS A 446 0.64 -4.97 26.18
N GLU A 447 -0.44 -4.26 26.46
CA GLU A 447 -1.82 -4.67 26.15
C GLU A 447 -2.43 -3.89 24.98
N ILE A 448 -1.96 -2.67 24.72
CA ILE A 448 -2.35 -1.90 23.54
C ILE A 448 -1.66 -2.49 22.31
N TYR A 449 -2.32 -2.40 21.14
CA TYR A 449 -1.74 -2.80 19.86
C TYR A 449 -0.32 -2.25 19.72
N ASP A 450 0.65 -3.17 19.64
CA ASP A 450 2.00 -2.74 19.37
C ASP A 450 2.12 -2.38 17.89
N PHE A 451 2.84 -1.32 17.61
CA PHE A 451 3.53 -1.19 16.34
C PHE A 451 4.78 -2.07 16.38
N ASP A 452 4.53 -3.38 16.43
CA ASP A 452 5.50 -4.37 16.01
C ASP A 452 5.67 -4.25 14.49
N ASP A 453 6.29 -3.17 14.04
CA ASP A 453 7.50 -3.46 13.30
C ASP A 453 8.34 -4.27 14.29
N GLN A 454 8.38 -5.58 14.09
CA GLN A 454 9.68 -6.22 14.04
C GLN A 454 10.53 -5.42 13.03
N ILE A 455 10.94 -4.20 13.40
CA ILE A 455 12.31 -3.87 13.21
C ILE A 455 12.94 -4.98 14.00
N ASP A 456 13.63 -5.87 13.31
CA ASP A 456 14.57 -6.82 13.87
C ASP A 456 15.66 -6.08 14.72
N THR A 457 15.39 -4.90 15.31
CA THR A 457 16.11 -4.32 16.44
C THR A 457 15.77 -5.12 17.67
N LEU A 458 16.52 -6.20 17.89
CA LEU A 458 17.33 -6.39 19.11
C LEU A 458 17.98 -7.78 19.19
N ASP A 459 17.75 -8.70 18.24
CA ASP A 459 18.58 -9.92 18.15
C ASP A 459 20.03 -9.62 17.69
N PHE A 460 20.34 -8.39 17.30
CA PHE A 460 21.67 -7.96 16.84
C PHE A 460 22.60 -7.45 17.93
N PHE A 461 22.12 -7.26 19.17
CA PHE A 461 23.04 -6.98 20.26
C PHE A 461 23.54 -8.30 20.84
N GLN A 462 24.61 -8.83 20.26
CA GLN A 462 25.63 -9.39 21.14
C GLN A 462 25.96 -8.30 22.17
N GLU A 463 26.07 -8.65 23.44
CA GLU A 463 26.23 -7.70 24.57
C GLU A 463 27.48 -6.78 24.45
N ASP A 464 28.26 -6.95 23.37
CA ASP A 464 29.57 -6.38 23.08
C ASP A 464 29.65 -5.44 21.86
N PHE A 465 28.54 -5.06 21.19
CA PHE A 465 28.61 -4.14 20.03
C PHE A 465 29.03 -2.71 20.44
N ALA A 466 30.34 -2.43 20.39
CA ALA A 466 30.90 -1.11 20.70
C ALA A 466 30.95 -0.23 19.43
N ILE A 467 30.19 0.86 19.42
CA ILE A 467 30.08 1.78 18.28
C ILE A 467 31.33 2.68 18.19
N LYS A 468 32.02 2.66 17.05
CA LYS A 468 33.15 3.54 16.71
C LYS A 468 32.68 4.80 15.98
N GLN A 469 31.74 4.65 15.05
CA GLN A 469 31.19 5.73 14.25
C GLN A 469 29.70 5.53 14.01
N PHE A 470 28.93 6.61 14.09
CA PHE A 470 27.53 6.66 13.74
C PHE A 470 27.27 7.77 12.72
N ILE A 471 26.61 7.46 11.62
CA ILE A 471 26.27 8.41 10.57
C ILE A 471 24.76 8.40 10.43
N LEU A 472 24.14 9.54 10.66
CA LEU A 472 22.74 9.78 10.37
C LEU A 472 22.62 10.72 9.19
N ARG A 473 21.77 10.38 8.23
CA ARG A 473 21.45 11.25 7.11
C ARG A 473 19.97 11.48 7.02
N ILE A 474 19.60 12.75 6.87
CA ILE A 474 18.24 13.19 6.61
C ILE A 474 18.21 13.81 5.22
N ASN A 475 17.46 13.21 4.31
CA ASN A 475 17.36 13.71 2.95
C ASN A 475 16.38 14.90 2.83
N SER A 476 16.24 15.45 1.63
CA SER A 476 15.35 16.61 1.38
C SER A 476 13.87 16.30 1.58
N ASN A 477 13.51 15.01 1.60
CA ASN A 477 12.15 14.53 1.79
C ASN A 477 11.90 14.13 3.26
N GLY A 478 12.84 14.38 4.17
CA GLY A 478 12.75 13.99 5.58
C GLY A 478 13.05 12.52 5.86
N MET A 479 13.43 11.71 4.86
CA MET A 479 13.78 10.30 5.08
C MET A 479 15.08 10.19 5.87
N ILE A 480 15.06 9.38 6.92
CA ILE A 480 16.19 9.16 7.83
C ILE A 480 16.88 7.85 7.45
N SER A 481 18.18 7.92 7.24
CA SER A 481 19.05 6.76 6.98
C SER A 481 20.21 6.77 7.97
N TYR A 482 20.65 5.59 8.39
CA TYR A 482 21.70 5.46 9.40
C TYR A 482 22.73 4.43 8.99
N ARG A 483 23.96 4.63 9.45
CA ARG A 483 25.07 3.68 9.36
C ARG A 483 25.88 3.72 10.64
N MET A 484 26.20 2.58 11.20
CA MET A 484 27.02 2.40 12.39
C MET A 484 28.20 1.52 12.03
N ASN A 485 29.40 1.91 12.42
CA ASN A 485 30.60 1.09 12.34
C ASN A 485 31.02 0.73 13.76
N SER A 486 31.27 -0.55 14.03
CA SER A 486 31.77 -1.03 15.32
C SER A 486 33.29 -0.83 15.43
N ILE A 487 33.83 -1.08 16.63
CA ILE A 487 35.28 -1.16 16.85
C ILE A 487 35.88 -2.38 16.11
N GLU A 488 35.12 -3.46 15.94
CA GLU A 488 35.49 -4.68 15.21
C GLU A 488 35.25 -4.55 13.68
N ASP A 489 34.97 -3.34 13.21
CA ASP A 489 34.65 -2.98 11.82
C ASP A 489 33.38 -3.67 11.24
N ASP A 490 32.48 -4.13 12.11
CA ASP A 490 31.12 -4.52 11.71
C ASP A 490 30.33 -3.27 11.29
N ILE A 491 29.56 -3.40 10.21
CA ILE A 491 28.75 -2.31 9.65
C ILE A 491 27.28 -2.65 9.79
N ILE A 492 26.53 -1.77 10.46
CA ILE A 492 25.07 -1.81 10.52
C ILE A 492 24.53 -0.61 9.74
N GLU A 493 23.73 -0.84 8.71
CA GLU A 493 23.09 0.25 7.96
C GLU A 493 21.60 0.00 7.76
N GLY A 494 20.83 1.08 7.67
CA GLY A 494 19.39 0.99 7.52
C GLY A 494 18.72 2.32 7.22
N THR A 495 17.43 2.26 6.95
CA THR A 495 16.57 3.42 6.68
C THR A 495 15.32 3.32 7.55
N ILE A 496 14.93 4.44 8.17
CA ILE A 496 13.69 4.54 8.92
C ILE A 496 12.59 4.88 7.93
N SER A 497 11.70 3.92 7.69
CA SER A 497 10.61 4.05 6.73
C SER A 497 9.29 4.47 7.35
N ASN A 498 9.12 4.35 8.66
CA ASN A 498 7.86 4.57 9.37
C ASN A 498 7.72 5.99 9.96
N GLU A 499 8.78 6.80 9.96
CA GLU A 499 8.78 8.17 10.46
C GLU A 499 9.69 9.05 9.59
N SER A 500 9.19 10.24 9.21
CA SER A 500 9.94 11.25 8.46
C SER A 500 10.26 12.46 9.33
N TRP A 501 11.42 13.05 9.11
CA TRP A 501 11.85 14.27 9.78
C TRP A 501 11.03 15.48 9.30
N SER A 502 10.38 16.18 10.24
CA SER A 502 9.61 17.41 10.00
C SER A 502 9.94 18.46 11.06
N ASP A 503 10.88 19.34 10.74
CA ASP A 503 11.49 20.29 11.67
C ASP A 503 10.71 21.61 11.85
N LEU A 504 9.60 21.82 11.15
CA LEU A 504 8.91 23.11 11.12
C LEU A 504 8.61 23.67 12.53
N GLN A 505 8.07 22.85 13.43
CA GLN A 505 7.76 23.27 14.80
C GLN A 505 9.01 23.40 15.69
N ILE A 506 10.01 22.53 15.47
CA ILE A 506 11.29 22.62 16.19
C ILE A 506 12.03 23.91 15.82
N ILE A 507 11.99 24.33 14.55
CA ILE A 507 12.56 25.60 14.07
C ILE A 507 11.83 26.78 14.69
N GLU A 508 10.49 26.74 14.80
CA GLU A 508 9.74 27.78 15.51
C GLU A 508 10.21 27.92 16.96
N ILE A 509 10.34 26.79 17.68
CA ILE A 509 10.82 26.78 19.07
C ILE A 509 12.26 27.31 19.14
N TYR A 510 13.13 26.87 18.22
CA TYR A 510 14.51 27.30 18.14
C TYR A 510 14.63 28.82 17.97
N ASN A 511 13.89 29.40 17.03
CA ASN A 511 13.91 30.83 16.77
C ASN A 511 13.42 31.66 17.98
N GLU A 512 12.44 31.13 18.72
CA GLU A 512 11.92 31.76 19.94
C GLU A 512 12.94 31.80 21.10
N LEU A 513 13.90 30.86 21.15
CA LEU A 513 14.94 30.86 22.20
C LEU A 513 15.77 32.14 22.20
N PHE A 514 16.01 32.71 21.02
CA PHE A 514 16.85 33.89 20.79
C PHE A 514 16.04 35.17 20.55
N TYR A 515 14.71 35.11 20.66
CA TYR A 515 13.85 36.28 20.49
C TYR A 515 13.76 37.10 21.80
N ASP A 516 14.06 38.39 21.73
CA ASP A 516 14.17 39.30 22.88
C ASP A 516 12.84 39.96 23.30
N SER A 517 11.72 39.24 23.17
CA SER A 517 10.40 39.77 23.59
C SER A 517 9.97 39.29 24.97
N LYS A 518 9.24 40.14 25.70
CA LYS A 518 8.57 39.77 26.97
C LYS A 518 7.41 38.77 26.77
N ASP A 519 6.99 38.55 25.52
CA ASP A 519 5.85 37.73 25.12
C ASP A 519 6.30 36.54 24.24
N ARG A 520 7.34 35.79 24.67
CA ARG A 520 7.76 34.58 23.96
C ARG A 520 6.61 33.59 23.86
N LYS A 521 6.41 33.03 22.65
CA LYS A 521 5.37 32.01 22.41
C LYS A 521 5.66 30.72 23.18
N TYR A 522 6.94 30.38 23.33
CA TYR A 522 7.39 29.19 24.06
C TYR A 522 8.45 29.54 25.11
N MET A 523 8.29 28.99 26.29
CA MET A 523 9.16 29.19 27.45
C MET A 523 10.04 27.95 27.71
N PHE A 524 10.92 27.64 26.75
CA PHE A 524 11.96 26.61 26.90
C PHE A 524 13.33 27.27 27.05
N ASN A 525 14.21 26.67 27.86
CA ASN A 525 15.63 27.03 27.87
C ASN A 525 16.42 26.16 26.88
N LEU A 526 17.72 26.44 26.73
CA LEU A 526 18.57 25.73 25.77
C LEU A 526 18.70 24.24 26.09
N ASN A 527 18.83 23.87 27.37
CA ASN A 527 18.93 22.47 27.80
C ASN A 527 17.64 21.70 27.50
N GLU A 528 16.49 22.29 27.83
CA GLU A 528 15.17 21.73 27.54
C GLU A 528 14.92 21.61 26.04
N PHE A 529 15.43 22.55 25.23
CA PHE A 529 15.40 22.42 23.79
C PHE A 529 16.25 21.24 23.29
N GLY A 530 17.42 21.00 23.89
CA GLY A 530 18.22 19.80 23.64
C GLY A 530 17.46 18.51 23.98
N GLU A 531 16.75 18.47 25.11
CA GLU A 531 15.88 17.34 25.48
C GLU A 531 14.72 17.16 24.48
N LEU A 532 14.11 18.25 24.01
CA LEU A 532 13.09 18.21 22.96
C LEU A 532 13.66 17.65 21.66
N LEU A 533 14.85 18.07 21.24
CA LEU A 533 15.52 17.52 20.05
C LEU A 533 15.80 16.03 20.20
N TYR A 534 16.25 15.59 21.38
CA TYR A 534 16.48 14.18 21.66
C TYR A 534 15.19 13.37 21.53
N ILE A 535 14.11 13.80 22.20
CA ILE A 535 12.80 13.13 22.18
C ILE A 535 12.17 13.15 20.77
N PHE A 536 12.45 14.18 19.99
CA PHE A 536 11.96 14.31 18.62
C PHE A 536 12.55 13.26 17.67
N LEU A 537 13.75 12.73 17.94
CA LEU A 537 14.33 11.65 17.16
C LEU A 537 13.47 10.37 17.24
N PRO A 538 13.40 9.55 16.18
CA PRO A 538 12.71 8.26 16.23
C PRO A 538 13.25 7.36 17.34
N LYS A 539 12.36 6.56 17.97
CA LYS A 539 12.70 5.68 19.11
C LYS A 539 13.90 4.79 18.83
N LEU A 540 14.03 4.25 17.62
CA LEU A 540 15.16 3.43 17.18
C LEU A 540 16.51 4.17 17.33
N ILE A 541 16.57 5.43 16.92
CA ILE A 541 17.76 6.27 17.03
C ILE A 541 18.06 6.57 18.50
N ARG A 542 17.03 6.87 19.30
CA ARG A 542 17.20 7.12 20.74
C ARG A 542 17.69 5.87 21.47
N ASN A 543 17.22 4.69 21.09
CA ASN A 543 17.70 3.41 21.61
C ASN A 543 19.18 3.18 21.26
N PHE A 544 19.63 3.53 20.04
CA PHE A 544 21.06 3.51 19.72
C PHE A 544 21.86 4.47 20.61
N PHE A 545 21.33 5.66 20.87
CA PHE A 545 21.95 6.60 21.81
C PHE A 545 22.03 6.06 23.24
N LYS A 546 21.03 5.29 23.70
CA LYS A 546 21.04 4.63 25.02
C LYS A 546 22.01 3.44 25.08
N SER A 547 22.28 2.77 23.97
CA SER A 547 23.20 1.63 23.91
C SER A 547 24.68 2.00 23.94
N PHE A 548 25.05 3.29 23.84
CA PHE A 548 26.44 3.71 24.03
C PHE A 548 26.85 3.46 25.49
N LYS A 549 27.52 2.33 25.76
CA LYS A 549 28.22 2.12 27.04
C LYS A 549 29.41 3.09 27.09
N ILE A 550 29.29 4.15 27.88
CA ILE A 550 30.37 5.14 28.12
C ILE A 550 31.58 4.49 28.84
N GLU A 551 31.39 3.32 29.46
CA GLU A 551 32.40 2.62 30.25
C GLU A 551 33.61 2.10 29.43
N SER A 552 33.54 2.05 28.10
CA SER A 552 34.68 1.76 27.21
C SER A 552 35.48 3.03 26.84
N LEU A 553 35.96 3.76 27.85
CA LEU A 553 36.68 5.05 27.76
C LEU A 553 37.97 5.09 26.90
N ASN A 554 38.32 4.02 26.18
CA ASN A 554 39.45 4.05 25.24
C ASN A 554 39.09 4.66 23.88
N LEU A 555 37.81 4.80 23.52
CA LEU A 555 37.37 5.34 22.22
C LEU A 555 36.12 6.23 22.37
N ILE A 556 36.21 7.48 21.90
CA ILE A 556 35.07 8.40 21.81
C ILE A 556 34.34 8.11 20.49
N PRO A 557 33.07 7.66 20.51
CA PRO A 557 32.30 7.40 19.28
C PRO A 557 32.07 8.70 18.49
N GLN A 558 32.28 8.65 17.18
CA GLN A 558 32.05 9.81 16.31
C GLN A 558 30.65 9.78 15.74
N ILE A 559 29.82 10.80 15.99
CA ILE A 559 28.47 10.91 15.41
C ILE A 559 28.44 12.01 14.35
N TYR A 560 27.96 11.66 13.15
CA TYR A 560 27.86 12.53 11.99
C TYR A 560 26.40 12.71 11.59
N PHE A 561 25.98 13.96 11.38
CA PHE A 561 24.68 14.29 10.78
C PHE A 561 24.90 14.84 9.37
N ILE A 562 24.30 14.19 8.37
CA ILE A 562 24.31 14.59 6.97
C ILE A 562 22.91 15.07 6.60
N LEU A 563 22.73 16.39 6.49
CA LEU A 563 21.45 16.99 6.16
C LEU A 563 21.49 17.51 4.72
N ASN A 564 20.58 17.06 3.86
CA ASN A 564 20.48 17.63 2.50
C ASN A 564 20.08 19.12 2.55
N ASN A 565 19.23 19.48 3.50
CA ASN A 565 18.81 20.86 3.77
C ASN A 565 19.13 21.15 5.24
N MET A 566 19.97 22.15 5.50
CA MET A 566 20.24 22.59 6.86
C MET A 566 19.19 23.61 7.28
N THR A 567 18.41 23.26 8.30
CA THR A 567 17.29 24.07 8.81
C THR A 567 17.45 24.38 10.30
N ILE A 568 18.09 23.49 11.07
CA ILE A 568 18.42 23.67 12.49
C ILE A 568 19.93 23.46 12.66
N PRO A 569 20.65 24.35 13.36
CA PRO A 569 22.04 24.10 13.72
C PRO A 569 22.10 23.10 14.89
N PHE A 570 22.48 21.85 14.61
CA PHE A 570 22.71 20.83 15.63
C PHE A 570 23.91 21.12 16.55
N ASP A 571 24.65 22.20 16.30
CA ASP A 571 25.79 22.69 17.08
C ASP A 571 25.48 22.98 18.57
N LEU A 572 24.21 22.95 18.97
CA LEU A 572 23.76 23.30 20.33
C LEU A 572 23.44 22.11 21.24
N ILE A 573 23.60 20.87 20.77
CA ILE A 573 23.50 19.69 21.64
C ILE A 573 24.79 19.60 22.45
N TYR A 574 24.78 20.21 23.63
CA TYR A 574 25.90 20.25 24.57
C TYR A 574 25.85 19.04 25.50
N ASP A 575 26.91 18.22 25.53
CA ASP A 575 27.49 17.76 26.80
C ASP A 575 28.97 17.38 26.61
N ASN A 576 29.85 18.16 27.24
CA ASN A 576 31.23 17.91 27.71
C ASN A 576 32.18 16.90 27.00
N ASN A 577 31.93 16.49 25.77
CA ASN A 577 32.90 15.83 24.90
C ASN A 577 32.64 16.26 23.44
N PHE A 578 33.73 16.58 22.77
CA PHE A 578 33.79 17.23 21.46
C PHE A 578 32.94 16.53 20.37
N PHE A 579 31.85 17.17 19.91
CA PHE A 579 31.36 16.96 18.55
C PHE A 579 32.05 17.94 17.61
N LEU A 580 32.92 17.43 16.74
CA LEU A 580 33.59 18.24 15.71
C LEU A 580 32.79 18.11 14.41
N LEU A 581 31.70 18.89 14.29
CA LEU A 581 30.94 19.03 13.04
C LEU A 581 31.79 19.82 12.03
N LYS A 582 32.55 19.12 11.18
CA LYS A 582 33.19 19.73 10.00
C LYS A 582 32.12 19.88 8.92
N TYR A 583 31.69 21.11 8.67
CA TYR A 583 30.80 21.40 7.53
C TYR A 583 31.55 21.23 6.21
N SER A 584 31.08 20.31 5.36
CA SER A 584 31.45 20.25 3.93
C SER A 584 30.19 20.42 3.08
N SER A 585 30.07 21.56 2.40
CA SER A 585 29.02 21.79 1.39
C SER A 585 29.47 21.24 0.04
N GLY A 586 28.75 20.26 -0.51
CA GLY A 586 29.00 19.68 -1.83
C GLY A 586 27.72 19.56 -2.65
N TYR A 587 27.84 19.71 -3.97
CA TYR A 587 26.75 19.45 -4.91
C TYR A 587 26.55 17.94 -5.09
N LYS A 588 25.28 17.51 -5.16
CA LYS A 588 24.89 16.10 -5.13
C LYS A 588 24.26 15.67 -6.46
N ILE A 589 24.83 14.65 -7.09
CA ILE A 589 24.22 13.90 -8.21
C ILE A 589 23.74 12.56 -7.64
N GLY A 590 22.43 12.40 -7.44
CA GLY A 590 21.83 11.16 -6.92
C GLY A 590 21.98 10.93 -5.41
N ASP A 591 21.41 9.83 -4.89
CA ASP A 591 21.60 9.38 -3.51
C ASP A 591 22.83 8.46 -3.41
N VAL A 592 23.97 9.00 -2.96
CA VAL A 592 25.19 8.20 -2.71
C VAL A 592 24.98 7.36 -1.44
N PRO A 593 25.33 6.06 -1.42
CA PRO A 593 25.26 5.21 -0.23
C PRO A 593 26.12 5.76 0.91
N LEU A 594 25.69 5.58 2.16
CA LEU A 594 26.37 6.11 3.36
C LEU A 594 27.81 5.61 3.51
N GLY A 595 28.12 4.43 2.96
CA GLY A 595 29.47 3.86 2.95
C GLY A 595 30.42 4.38 1.88
N GLY A 596 29.96 5.25 0.98
CA GLY A 596 30.66 5.50 -0.26
C GLY A 596 30.61 4.28 -1.21
N VAL A 597 31.21 4.42 -2.39
CA VAL A 597 31.39 3.31 -3.33
C VAL A 597 32.72 2.66 -3.00
N VAL A 598 32.68 1.47 -2.41
CA VAL A 598 33.89 0.66 -2.22
C VAL A 598 34.25 0.07 -3.59
N PHE A 599 35.30 0.59 -4.18
CA PHE A 599 36.04 -0.12 -5.21
C PHE A 599 36.93 -1.10 -4.45
N GLU A 600 36.86 -2.38 -4.78
CA GLU A 600 37.91 -3.30 -4.34
C GLU A 600 39.22 -2.70 -4.83
N GLU A 601 40.09 -2.29 -3.91
CA GLU A 601 41.48 -2.10 -4.27
C GLU A 601 41.94 -3.44 -4.83
N ASP A 602 42.64 -3.42 -5.97
CA ASP A 602 43.38 -4.57 -6.48
C ASP A 602 44.42 -4.93 -5.39
N ASP A 603 44.00 -5.63 -4.35
CA ASP A 603 44.89 -6.24 -3.37
C ASP A 603 45.57 -7.40 -4.09
N ASN A 604 46.64 -7.01 -4.77
CA ASN A 604 47.86 -7.74 -5.01
C ASN A 604 47.73 -9.27 -4.95
N LYS A 605 47.71 -9.87 -6.15
CA LYS A 605 48.58 -11.00 -6.55
C LYS A 605 49.49 -11.49 -5.42
N GLY A 606 49.06 -12.47 -4.62
CA GLY A 606 49.92 -12.91 -3.52
C GLY A 606 49.41 -13.99 -2.57
N ALA A 607 48.24 -14.58 -2.76
CA ALA A 607 47.85 -15.81 -2.07
C ALA A 607 47.67 -16.91 -3.12
N SER A 608 48.51 -17.93 -3.03
CA SER A 608 48.35 -19.18 -3.78
C SER A 608 46.93 -19.69 -3.65
N LEU A 609 46.16 -19.61 -4.74
CA LEU A 609 44.91 -20.35 -4.89
C LEU A 609 45.26 -21.84 -4.85
N GLU A 610 45.21 -22.43 -3.65
CA GLU A 610 44.81 -23.82 -3.55
C GLU A 610 43.45 -23.91 -4.22
N SER A 611 43.38 -24.63 -5.33
CA SER A 611 42.14 -24.96 -6.03
C SER A 611 41.31 -25.89 -5.14
N SER A 612 40.66 -25.35 -4.11
CA SER A 612 39.56 -26.05 -3.47
C SER A 612 38.45 -26.13 -4.50
N LYS A 613 38.14 -27.34 -4.98
CA LYS A 613 36.91 -27.60 -5.72
C LYS A 613 35.74 -27.15 -4.83
N THR A 614 35.22 -25.95 -5.06
CA THR A 614 33.96 -25.49 -4.48
C THR A 614 32.86 -25.96 -5.41
N GLY A 615 32.18 -27.04 -5.07
CA GLY A 615 30.95 -27.33 -5.77
C GLY A 615 29.84 -26.40 -5.28
N TYR A 616 28.98 -25.99 -6.22
CA TYR A 616 27.93 -25.02 -5.99
C TYR A 616 26.60 -25.73 -5.72
N GLU A 617 25.82 -25.16 -4.81
CA GLU A 617 24.45 -25.59 -4.54
C GLU A 617 23.45 -24.71 -5.30
N VAL A 618 22.52 -25.33 -6.02
CA VAL A 618 21.57 -24.64 -6.90
C VAL A 618 20.13 -24.98 -6.51
N LEU A 619 19.27 -23.96 -6.46
CA LEU A 619 17.83 -24.09 -6.29
C LEU A 619 17.11 -23.59 -7.54
N VAL A 620 16.27 -24.44 -8.15
CA VAL A 620 15.43 -24.07 -9.29
C VAL A 620 13.95 -24.12 -8.88
N ILE A 621 13.23 -23.02 -9.09
CA ILE A 621 11.84 -22.83 -8.65
C ILE A 621 10.94 -22.56 -9.85
N ASP A 622 9.94 -23.41 -10.01
CA ASP A 622 8.87 -23.31 -11.03
C ASP A 622 7.69 -22.47 -10.52
N LEU A 623 7.42 -21.35 -11.18
CA LEU A 623 6.30 -20.44 -10.94
C LEU A 623 5.61 -20.08 -12.26
N ILE A 624 5.62 -21.00 -13.24
CA ILE A 624 5.06 -20.75 -14.59
C ILE A 624 3.54 -20.86 -14.66
N ASN A 625 2.87 -21.19 -13.54
CA ASN A 625 1.42 -21.37 -13.44
C ASN A 625 0.88 -22.40 -14.45
N SER A 626 1.50 -23.58 -14.50
CA SER A 626 1.18 -24.62 -15.50
C SER A 626 -0.18 -25.29 -15.32
N LYS A 627 -0.84 -25.13 -14.14
CA LYS A 627 -2.13 -25.77 -13.82
C LYS A 627 -3.22 -24.81 -13.37
N SER A 628 -2.85 -23.66 -12.80
CA SER A 628 -3.76 -22.67 -12.23
C SER A 628 -3.06 -21.30 -12.18
N PRO A 629 -3.80 -20.18 -12.24
CA PRO A 629 -5.27 -20.06 -12.28
C PRO A 629 -5.87 -20.35 -13.67
N LEU A 630 -7.12 -20.80 -13.64
CA LEU A 630 -7.90 -21.16 -14.82
C LEU A 630 -9.07 -20.20 -15.00
N LYS A 631 -9.43 -19.87 -16.24
CA LYS A 631 -10.60 -19.07 -16.60
C LYS A 631 -11.56 -19.90 -17.45
N TRP A 632 -12.85 -19.67 -17.30
CA TRP A 632 -13.87 -20.27 -18.16
C TRP A 632 -13.89 -19.62 -19.54
N ASN A 633 -13.77 -20.43 -20.59
CA ASN A 633 -13.93 -20.00 -21.98
C ASN A 633 -15.33 -20.40 -22.49
N GLU A 634 -16.20 -19.41 -22.69
CA GLU A 634 -17.59 -19.66 -23.11
C GLU A 634 -17.68 -20.28 -24.52
N LYS A 635 -16.74 -20.01 -25.42
CA LYS A 635 -16.74 -20.55 -26.79
C LYS A 635 -16.37 -22.02 -26.80
N GLU A 636 -15.36 -22.39 -26.02
CA GLU A 636 -14.85 -23.77 -25.95
C GLU A 636 -15.55 -24.62 -24.90
N ARG A 637 -16.33 -24.00 -24.00
CA ARG A 637 -17.02 -24.63 -22.87
C ARG A 637 -16.08 -25.43 -21.96
N GLN A 638 -14.86 -24.92 -21.77
CA GLN A 638 -13.85 -25.53 -20.91
C GLN A 638 -13.05 -24.46 -20.18
N LYS A 639 -12.32 -24.88 -19.15
CA LYS A 639 -11.38 -24.04 -18.41
C LYS A 639 -10.04 -23.96 -19.16
N GLU A 640 -9.54 -22.76 -19.36
CA GLU A 640 -8.26 -22.46 -19.99
C GLU A 640 -7.29 -21.77 -19.01
N LEU A 641 -5.99 -21.93 -19.22
CA LEU A 641 -4.97 -21.27 -18.40
C LEU A 641 -4.96 -19.76 -18.64
N LEU A 642 -5.01 -18.99 -17.55
CA LEU A 642 -5.05 -17.53 -17.64
C LEU A 642 -3.67 -16.92 -17.98
N PHE A 643 -2.58 -17.50 -17.46
CA PHE A 643 -1.22 -16.98 -17.60
C PHE A 643 -0.25 -18.00 -18.20
N PRO A 644 -0.43 -18.42 -19.48
CA PRO A 644 0.40 -19.43 -20.10
C PRO A 644 1.84 -18.94 -20.31
N PHE A 645 2.83 -19.74 -19.89
CA PHE A 645 4.25 -19.45 -20.08
C PHE A 645 5.00 -20.65 -20.70
N GLN A 646 4.67 -20.99 -21.94
CA GLN A 646 5.25 -22.13 -22.68
C GLN A 646 6.79 -22.05 -22.79
N ALA A 647 7.34 -20.91 -23.19
CA ALA A 647 8.79 -20.72 -23.27
C ALA A 647 9.50 -20.93 -21.92
N GLY A 648 8.83 -20.61 -20.81
CA GLY A 648 9.34 -20.84 -19.46
C GLY A 648 9.42 -22.32 -19.10
N ALA A 649 8.45 -23.14 -19.54
CA ALA A 649 8.48 -24.58 -19.34
C ALA A 649 9.66 -25.24 -20.06
N GLU A 650 9.92 -24.84 -21.31
CA GLU A 650 11.05 -25.34 -22.10
C GLU A 650 12.39 -24.94 -21.47
N GLU A 651 12.48 -23.70 -20.98
CA GLU A 651 13.68 -23.18 -20.35
C GLU A 651 13.95 -23.77 -18.97
N LEU A 652 12.91 -24.02 -18.18
CA LEU A 652 13.00 -24.73 -16.91
C LEU A 652 13.63 -26.11 -17.12
N ASN A 653 13.13 -26.87 -18.08
CA ASN A 653 13.68 -28.19 -18.43
C ASN A 653 15.15 -28.09 -18.89
N TYR A 654 15.48 -27.08 -19.70
CA TYR A 654 16.85 -26.85 -20.14
C TYR A 654 17.80 -26.53 -18.98
N LEU A 655 17.40 -25.64 -18.05
CA LEU A 655 18.22 -25.27 -16.89
C LEU A 655 18.46 -26.44 -15.95
N ILE A 656 17.43 -27.26 -15.70
CA ILE A 656 17.56 -28.47 -14.86
C ILE A 656 18.56 -29.44 -15.48
N ASN A 657 18.44 -29.73 -16.78
CA ASN A 657 19.38 -30.61 -17.47
C ASN A 657 20.79 -30.01 -17.49
N PHE A 658 20.91 -28.71 -17.77
CA PHE A 658 22.18 -28.01 -17.79
C PHE A 658 22.90 -28.09 -16.44
N PHE A 659 22.22 -27.87 -15.30
CA PHE A 659 22.88 -27.96 -13.99
C PHE A 659 23.18 -29.39 -13.56
N ASN A 660 22.33 -30.36 -13.89
CA ASN A 660 22.55 -31.77 -13.57
C ASN A 660 23.79 -32.37 -14.28
N GLU A 661 24.12 -31.88 -15.47
CA GLU A 661 25.24 -32.38 -16.28
C GLU A 661 26.59 -31.74 -15.91
N ARG A 662 26.62 -30.81 -14.95
CA ARG A 662 27.80 -29.98 -14.65
C ARG A 662 28.58 -30.49 -13.45
N PRO A 663 29.90 -30.75 -13.60
CA PRO A 663 30.73 -31.21 -12.49
C PRO A 663 30.96 -30.14 -11.41
N GLU A 664 30.67 -28.87 -11.71
CA GLU A 664 30.77 -27.77 -10.76
C GLU A 664 29.57 -27.70 -9.79
N ILE A 665 28.50 -28.47 -10.01
CA ILE A 665 27.30 -28.47 -9.16
C ILE A 665 27.34 -29.69 -8.22
N ASP A 666 27.36 -29.45 -6.91
CA ASP A 666 27.34 -30.51 -5.89
C ASP A 666 25.91 -30.98 -5.62
N GLN A 667 24.98 -30.04 -5.50
CA GLN A 667 23.59 -30.33 -5.19
C GLN A 667 22.64 -29.43 -6.00
N LEU A 668 21.66 -30.07 -6.64
CA LEU A 668 20.54 -29.40 -7.31
C LEU A 668 19.23 -29.74 -6.61
N ALA A 669 18.58 -28.72 -6.04
CA ALA A 669 17.20 -28.81 -5.56
C ALA A 669 16.25 -28.24 -6.62
N THR A 670 15.17 -28.97 -6.91
CA THR A 670 14.15 -28.53 -7.87
C THR A 670 12.76 -28.53 -7.23
N LEU A 671 12.08 -27.38 -7.29
CA LEU A 671 10.71 -27.21 -6.83
C LEU A 671 9.80 -27.03 -8.05
N ILE A 672 9.19 -28.13 -8.51
CA ILE A 672 8.41 -28.17 -9.77
C ILE A 672 7.02 -28.72 -9.52
N GLY A 673 6.01 -28.17 -10.22
CA GLY A 673 4.64 -28.68 -10.16
C GLY A 673 4.11 -28.70 -8.72
N ALA A 674 3.67 -29.87 -8.24
CA ALA A 674 3.13 -30.05 -6.88
C ALA A 674 4.16 -29.85 -5.75
N ASN A 675 5.46 -29.81 -6.06
CA ASN A 675 6.50 -29.49 -5.08
C ASN A 675 6.81 -27.98 -5.01
N SER A 676 6.27 -27.17 -5.92
CA SER A 676 6.42 -25.71 -5.91
C SER A 676 5.28 -25.03 -5.14
N THR A 677 5.13 -25.41 -3.87
CA THR A 677 4.18 -24.78 -2.94
C THR A 677 4.84 -23.65 -2.18
N ARG A 678 4.03 -22.70 -1.68
CA ARG A 678 4.55 -21.56 -0.90
C ARG A 678 5.44 -22.01 0.26
N GLU A 679 4.99 -22.98 1.04
CA GLU A 679 5.71 -23.50 2.20
C GLU A 679 7.07 -24.11 1.84
N LYS A 680 7.12 -24.90 0.76
CA LYS A 680 8.37 -25.54 0.30
C LYS A 680 9.37 -24.53 -0.24
N ILE A 681 8.89 -23.49 -0.93
CA ILE A 681 9.76 -22.41 -1.41
C ILE A 681 10.36 -21.66 -0.22
N ILE A 682 9.52 -21.26 0.74
CA ILE A 682 9.98 -20.53 1.93
C ILE A 682 10.96 -21.38 2.75
N SER A 683 10.69 -22.67 2.95
CA SER A 683 11.58 -23.54 3.73
C SER A 683 12.94 -23.73 3.06
N ASN A 684 12.98 -23.87 1.72
CA ASN A 684 14.23 -23.97 0.98
C ASN A 684 15.02 -22.65 0.97
N LEU A 685 14.36 -21.52 0.75
CA LEU A 685 15.03 -20.21 0.84
C LEU A 685 15.57 -19.97 2.25
N SER A 686 14.81 -20.36 3.27
CA SER A 686 15.21 -20.25 4.67
C SER A 686 16.37 -21.17 5.05
N ALA A 687 16.66 -22.22 4.28
CA ALA A 687 17.83 -23.08 4.53
C ALA A 687 19.14 -22.31 4.35
N GLY A 688 19.21 -21.39 3.37
CA GLY A 688 20.35 -20.49 3.17
C GLY A 688 21.64 -21.19 2.73
N MET A 689 21.53 -22.33 2.04
CA MET A 689 22.67 -23.14 1.58
C MET A 689 22.98 -22.95 0.08
N TYR A 690 22.03 -22.37 -0.67
CA TYR A 690 22.13 -22.22 -2.12
C TYR A 690 23.00 -21.04 -2.55
N HIS A 691 23.95 -21.31 -3.44
CA HIS A 691 24.79 -20.30 -4.08
C HIS A 691 24.07 -19.65 -5.27
N ILE A 692 23.22 -20.41 -5.97
CA ILE A 692 22.44 -19.92 -7.11
C ILE A 692 20.96 -20.23 -6.88
N ILE A 693 20.12 -19.20 -7.04
CA ILE A 693 18.67 -19.34 -6.94
C ILE A 693 18.05 -18.90 -8.27
N VAL A 694 17.33 -19.81 -8.93
CA VAL A 694 16.70 -19.61 -10.22
C VAL A 694 15.19 -19.61 -10.08
N PHE A 695 14.55 -18.52 -10.48
CA PHE A 695 13.11 -18.39 -10.58
C PHE A 695 12.69 -18.41 -12.05
N VAL A 696 11.76 -19.28 -12.41
CA VAL A 696 11.12 -19.29 -13.74
C VAL A 696 9.63 -19.12 -13.57
N GLY A 697 9.05 -17.97 -13.93
CA GLY A 697 7.62 -17.76 -13.69
C GLY A 697 6.98 -16.43 -14.06
N ASN A 698 5.70 -16.29 -13.72
CA ASN A 698 4.94 -15.07 -13.94
C ASN A 698 5.00 -14.14 -12.73
N ILE A 699 5.43 -12.90 -12.95
CA ILE A 699 5.45 -11.83 -11.93
C ILE A 699 4.23 -10.95 -12.12
N PHE A 700 3.52 -10.70 -11.03
CA PHE A 700 2.46 -9.69 -10.94
C PHE A 700 3.05 -8.42 -10.35
N TYR A 701 3.25 -7.43 -11.21
CA TYR A 701 3.85 -6.15 -10.85
C TYR A 701 2.81 -5.24 -10.22
N SER A 702 3.12 -4.78 -9.01
CA SER A 702 2.33 -3.75 -8.33
C SER A 702 2.94 -2.37 -8.56
N LYS A 703 2.27 -1.56 -9.37
CA LYS A 703 2.60 -0.14 -9.57
C LYS A 703 2.54 0.64 -8.24
N TRP A 704 1.62 0.26 -7.37
CA TRP A 704 1.36 0.93 -6.10
C TRP A 704 2.30 0.49 -4.98
N SER A 705 2.85 -0.72 -5.03
CA SER A 705 3.82 -1.21 -4.06
C SER A 705 4.77 -2.20 -4.73
N PRO A 706 5.83 -1.72 -5.40
CA PRO A 706 6.75 -2.59 -6.14
C PRO A 706 7.35 -3.73 -5.30
N LYS A 707 7.64 -3.48 -4.01
CA LYS A 707 8.12 -4.51 -3.07
C LYS A 707 7.11 -5.64 -2.82
N ASN A 708 5.82 -5.35 -2.93
CA ASN A 708 4.72 -6.32 -2.83
C ASN A 708 4.29 -6.86 -4.20
N SER A 709 5.10 -6.66 -5.25
CA SER A 709 4.99 -7.49 -6.45
C SER A 709 5.19 -8.95 -6.05
N PHE A 710 4.62 -9.88 -6.79
CA PHE A 710 4.57 -11.28 -6.34
C PHE A 710 4.57 -12.30 -7.46
N PHE A 711 4.85 -13.54 -7.08
CA PHE A 711 4.58 -14.75 -7.85
C PHE A 711 3.33 -15.45 -7.34
N LEU A 712 2.59 -16.08 -8.25
CA LEU A 712 1.57 -17.08 -7.91
C LEU A 712 2.23 -18.46 -7.93
N THR A 713 2.20 -19.15 -6.81
CA THR A 713 2.68 -20.53 -6.69
C THR A 713 1.68 -21.51 -7.31
N ASN A 714 2.11 -22.76 -7.52
CA ASN A 714 1.27 -23.78 -8.16
C ASN A 714 0.09 -24.23 -7.27
N ASP A 715 0.11 -23.90 -5.97
CA ASP A 715 -0.99 -24.05 -5.02
C ASP A 715 -1.82 -22.76 -4.84
N ASN A 716 -1.74 -21.82 -5.81
CA ASN A 716 -2.47 -20.53 -5.82
C ASN A 716 -2.21 -19.60 -4.62
N HIS A 717 -1.09 -19.81 -3.93
CA HIS A 717 -0.62 -18.91 -2.89
C HIS A 717 0.32 -17.84 -3.47
N ILE A 718 0.56 -16.80 -2.68
CA ILE A 718 1.36 -15.65 -3.07
C ILE A 718 2.70 -15.69 -2.34
N ILE A 719 3.77 -15.42 -3.09
CA ILE A 719 5.09 -15.10 -2.53
C ILE A 719 5.50 -13.73 -3.06
N THR A 720 5.64 -12.77 -2.15
CA THR A 720 6.05 -11.41 -2.49
C THR A 720 7.57 -11.28 -2.60
N PHE A 721 8.06 -10.33 -3.39
CA PHE A 721 9.49 -10.02 -3.45
C PHE A 721 10.05 -9.52 -2.12
N ASN A 722 9.24 -8.80 -1.34
CA ASN A 722 9.59 -8.39 0.02
C ASN A 722 9.84 -9.60 0.95
N GLU A 723 8.97 -10.62 0.91
CA GLU A 723 9.19 -11.86 1.67
C GLU A 723 10.47 -12.58 1.24
N ILE A 724 10.71 -12.71 -0.07
CA ILE A 724 11.93 -13.32 -0.61
C ILE A 724 13.17 -12.57 -0.09
N ASN A 725 13.16 -11.24 -0.21
CA ASN A 725 14.29 -10.41 0.23
C ASN A 725 14.51 -10.52 1.75
N LYS A 726 13.45 -10.50 2.56
CA LYS A 726 13.55 -10.67 4.02
C LYS A 726 14.14 -12.04 4.39
N ILE A 727 13.69 -13.12 3.76
CA ILE A 727 14.20 -14.47 4.04
C ILE A 727 15.69 -14.57 3.70
N ILE A 728 16.11 -14.02 2.55
CA ILE A 728 17.51 -14.01 2.13
C ILE A 728 18.35 -13.12 3.08
N SER A 729 17.80 -12.01 3.56
CA SER A 729 18.52 -11.03 4.40
C SER A 729 18.61 -11.43 5.88
N LYS A 730 17.69 -12.25 6.40
CA LYS A 730 17.59 -12.59 7.83
C LYS A 730 18.72 -13.50 8.36
N LYS A 731 19.62 -14.04 7.52
CA LYS A 731 20.64 -15.01 7.95
C LYS A 731 22.07 -14.47 7.93
N TYR A 732 22.86 -14.92 8.93
CA TYR A 732 24.32 -14.96 8.91
C TYR A 732 24.84 -16.13 8.04
N SER A 733 24.21 -16.41 6.89
CA SER A 733 24.81 -17.37 5.95
C SER A 733 26.07 -16.72 5.39
N LYS A 734 27.19 -17.45 5.42
CA LYS A 734 28.40 -17.01 4.73
C LYS A 734 28.18 -16.88 3.22
N ILE A 735 27.17 -17.59 2.70
CA ILE A 735 26.83 -17.64 1.28
C ILE A 735 25.93 -16.45 0.92
N GLN A 736 26.37 -15.67 -0.06
CA GLN A 736 25.59 -14.62 -0.72
C GLN A 736 25.05 -15.19 -2.05
N PRO A 737 23.73 -15.42 -2.20
CA PRO A 737 23.23 -16.07 -3.41
C PRO A 737 23.30 -15.14 -4.62
N PHE A 738 23.56 -15.72 -5.78
CA PHE A 738 23.30 -15.11 -7.08
C PHE A 738 21.88 -15.50 -7.54
N ILE A 739 21.06 -14.50 -7.90
CA ILE A 739 19.64 -14.72 -8.21
C ILE A 739 19.39 -14.53 -9.70
N PHE A 740 18.74 -15.50 -10.33
CA PHE A 740 18.36 -15.46 -11.74
C PHE A 740 16.84 -15.50 -11.90
N PHE A 741 16.26 -14.43 -12.45
CA PHE A 741 14.83 -14.32 -12.74
C PHE A 741 14.58 -14.47 -14.24
N ASN A 742 13.96 -15.57 -14.64
CA ASN A 742 13.39 -15.74 -15.96
C ASN A 742 11.88 -15.56 -15.89
N SER A 743 11.37 -14.43 -16.35
CA SER A 743 10.00 -14.06 -16.04
C SER A 743 9.22 -13.43 -17.19
N GLN A 744 7.90 -13.56 -17.09
CA GLN A 744 6.95 -12.68 -17.75
C GLN A 744 6.34 -11.78 -16.70
N ILE A 745 6.08 -10.52 -17.05
CA ILE A 745 5.53 -9.55 -16.11
C ILE A 745 4.13 -9.14 -16.56
N TYR A 746 3.17 -9.28 -15.67
CA TYR A 746 1.79 -8.84 -15.79
C TYR A 746 1.56 -7.67 -14.83
N ASP A 747 0.61 -6.79 -15.14
CA ASP A 747 0.05 -5.92 -14.11
C ASP A 747 -0.90 -6.71 -13.20
N ILE A 748 -1.40 -6.03 -12.16
CA ILE A 748 -2.33 -6.63 -11.19
C ILE A 748 -3.64 -7.03 -11.87
N ASP A 749 -4.02 -6.39 -12.99
CA ASP A 749 -5.24 -6.70 -13.73
C ASP A 749 -5.07 -7.87 -14.72
N GLY A 750 -3.89 -8.51 -14.72
CA GLY A 750 -3.60 -9.67 -15.56
C GLY A 750 -3.23 -9.32 -17.00
N THR A 751 -2.96 -8.05 -17.29
CA THR A 751 -2.49 -7.61 -18.61
C THR A 751 -0.98 -7.73 -18.68
N LYS A 752 -0.49 -8.42 -19.71
CA LYS A 752 0.95 -8.59 -19.94
C LYS A 752 1.60 -7.25 -20.28
N LEU A 753 2.59 -6.84 -19.48
CA LEU A 753 3.29 -5.58 -19.66
C LEU A 753 4.38 -5.70 -20.74
N ARG A 754 4.49 -4.65 -21.56
CA ARG A 754 5.57 -4.48 -22.55
C ARG A 754 6.62 -3.52 -21.99
N ASN A 755 7.89 -3.70 -22.32
CA ASN A 755 9.02 -2.88 -21.86
C ASN A 755 9.12 -2.81 -20.32
N THR A 756 9.44 -3.94 -19.71
CA THR A 756 9.33 -4.15 -18.26
C THR A 756 10.60 -3.79 -17.48
N LEU A 757 11.60 -3.17 -18.12
CA LEU A 757 12.88 -2.82 -17.50
C LEU A 757 12.69 -1.89 -16.30
N THR A 758 11.94 -0.81 -16.47
CA THR A 758 11.65 0.13 -15.37
C THR A 758 10.87 -0.55 -14.26
N ASN A 759 9.81 -1.29 -14.61
CA ASN A 759 8.94 -1.95 -13.64
C ASN A 759 9.71 -2.99 -12.80
N PHE A 760 10.52 -3.82 -13.45
CA PHE A 760 11.34 -4.81 -12.75
C PHE A 760 12.48 -4.14 -11.97
N GLY A 761 13.06 -3.05 -12.49
CA GLY A 761 14.01 -2.21 -11.78
C GLY A 761 13.47 -1.70 -10.44
N GLU A 762 12.20 -1.26 -10.40
CA GLU A 762 11.52 -0.85 -9.16
C GLU A 762 11.39 -2.01 -8.16
N ILE A 763 11.21 -3.26 -8.63
CA ILE A 763 11.14 -4.46 -7.78
C ILE A 763 12.51 -4.77 -7.17
N VAL A 764 13.56 -4.88 -8.01
CA VAL A 764 14.88 -5.31 -7.54
C VAL A 764 15.64 -4.24 -6.77
N ALA A 765 15.28 -2.97 -6.93
CA ALA A 765 15.83 -1.87 -6.12
C ALA A 765 15.58 -2.04 -4.60
N GLN A 766 14.65 -2.93 -4.21
CA GLN A 766 14.32 -3.21 -2.82
C GLN A 766 15.23 -4.26 -2.18
N PHE A 767 16.07 -4.97 -2.96
CA PHE A 767 16.95 -6.03 -2.44
C PHE A 767 18.17 -5.47 -1.72
N ASP A 768 18.62 -6.16 -0.67
CA ASP A 768 19.89 -5.85 -0.02
C ASP A 768 21.07 -6.43 -0.82
N TYR A 769 21.69 -5.58 -1.64
CA TYR A 769 22.86 -5.92 -2.46
C TYR A 769 24.15 -6.21 -1.67
N ASN A 770 24.15 -6.06 -0.35
CA ASN A 770 25.23 -6.55 0.51
C ASN A 770 25.03 -8.02 0.90
N LYS A 771 23.78 -8.52 0.88
CA LYS A 771 23.44 -9.92 1.21
C LYS A 771 23.36 -10.83 0.01
N ILE A 772 23.41 -10.28 -1.21
CA ILE A 772 23.42 -11.05 -2.45
C ILE A 772 24.64 -10.73 -3.32
N THR A 773 24.98 -11.69 -4.17
CA THR A 773 26.08 -11.55 -5.14
C THR A 773 25.65 -10.69 -6.33
N GLY A 774 24.41 -10.85 -6.79
CA GLY A 774 23.80 -10.02 -7.82
C GLY A 774 22.52 -10.64 -8.37
N ILE A 775 21.83 -9.90 -9.24
CA ILE A 775 20.58 -10.34 -9.86
C ILE A 775 20.73 -10.25 -11.38
N VAL A 776 20.49 -11.36 -12.09
CA VAL A 776 20.23 -11.32 -13.53
C VAL A 776 18.77 -11.58 -13.81
N SER A 777 18.18 -10.79 -14.70
CA SER A 777 16.81 -10.99 -15.14
C SER A 777 16.71 -11.13 -16.64
N LYS A 778 15.84 -12.02 -17.09
CA LYS A 778 15.32 -12.07 -18.45
C LYS A 778 13.81 -11.91 -18.39
N ASN A 779 13.34 -10.68 -18.65
CA ASN A 779 11.91 -10.34 -18.56
C ASN A 779 11.21 -10.36 -19.92
N TYR A 780 11.95 -10.74 -20.97
CA TYR A 780 11.43 -10.93 -22.32
C TYR A 780 11.40 -12.43 -22.62
N PRO A 781 10.22 -13.06 -22.75
CA PRO A 781 10.06 -14.52 -22.76
C PRO A 781 10.37 -15.15 -24.13
N ILE A 782 11.56 -14.88 -24.66
CA ILE A 782 12.11 -15.66 -25.78
C ILE A 782 12.92 -16.81 -25.18
N PHE A 783 12.64 -18.02 -25.67
CA PHE A 783 13.51 -19.16 -25.48
C PHE A 783 13.80 -19.81 -26.85
N ASN A 784 15.01 -19.62 -27.34
CA ASN A 784 15.54 -20.12 -28.61
C ASN A 784 17.03 -20.49 -28.47
N ASP A 785 17.66 -20.93 -29.56
CA ASP A 785 19.08 -21.34 -29.53
C ASP A 785 20.03 -20.22 -29.10
N GLU A 786 19.77 -18.97 -29.49
CA GLU A 786 20.55 -17.80 -29.04
C GLU A 786 20.50 -17.67 -27.51
N THR A 787 19.30 -17.77 -26.91
CA THR A 787 19.16 -17.70 -25.44
C THR A 787 19.78 -18.89 -24.72
N LYS A 788 19.68 -20.12 -25.25
CA LYS A 788 20.37 -21.30 -24.69
C LYS A 788 21.88 -21.11 -24.67
N GLN A 789 22.43 -20.59 -25.76
CA GLN A 789 23.85 -20.29 -25.87
C GLN A 789 24.28 -19.22 -24.86
N ILE A 790 23.49 -18.16 -24.66
CA ILE A 790 23.81 -17.13 -23.67
C ILE A 790 23.79 -17.71 -22.25
N ILE A 791 22.77 -18.48 -21.87
CA ILE A 791 22.64 -19.09 -20.53
C ILE A 791 23.82 -20.00 -20.23
N SER A 792 24.08 -20.97 -21.12
CA SER A 792 25.16 -21.93 -20.93
C SER A 792 26.52 -21.24 -20.85
N SER A 793 26.78 -20.31 -21.76
CA SER A 793 28.03 -19.56 -21.81
C SER A 793 28.21 -18.64 -20.60
N PHE A 794 27.13 -18.06 -20.08
CA PHE A 794 27.13 -17.22 -18.90
C PHE A 794 27.53 -18.03 -17.66
N PHE A 795 26.81 -19.11 -17.34
CA PHE A 795 27.07 -19.91 -16.15
C PHE A 795 28.43 -20.61 -16.20
N VAL A 796 28.84 -21.17 -17.36
CA VAL A 796 30.18 -21.76 -17.51
C VAL A 796 31.28 -20.75 -17.21
N LYS A 797 31.12 -19.49 -17.62
CA LYS A 797 32.09 -18.45 -17.30
C LYS A 797 32.02 -18.03 -15.83
N LEU A 798 30.81 -17.95 -15.27
CA LEU A 798 30.61 -17.59 -13.87
C LEU A 798 31.25 -18.63 -12.92
N PHE A 799 31.14 -19.92 -13.22
CA PHE A 799 31.81 -21.01 -12.48
C PHE A 799 33.34 -20.95 -12.58
N ASN A 800 33.88 -20.38 -13.66
CA ASN A 800 35.32 -20.18 -13.87
C ASN A 800 35.85 -18.89 -13.19
N ASP A 801 35.27 -18.50 -12.06
CA ASP A 801 35.73 -17.38 -11.23
C ASP A 801 35.81 -16.03 -12.00
N THR A 802 34.93 -15.83 -12.99
CA THR A 802 34.80 -14.55 -13.68
C THR A 802 33.68 -13.72 -13.09
N SER A 803 33.88 -12.39 -13.01
CA SER A 803 32.84 -11.49 -12.52
C SER A 803 31.58 -11.56 -13.38
N GLN A 804 30.41 -11.41 -12.77
CA GLN A 804 29.10 -11.48 -13.43
C GLN A 804 29.00 -10.63 -14.71
N GLY A 805 29.51 -9.40 -14.67
CA GLY A 805 29.49 -8.49 -15.81
C GLY A 805 30.32 -8.99 -16.99
N ILE A 806 31.52 -9.50 -16.72
CA ILE A 806 32.39 -10.10 -17.74
C ILE A 806 31.77 -11.39 -18.29
N SER A 807 31.22 -12.25 -17.42
CA SER A 807 30.56 -13.50 -17.85
C SER A 807 29.42 -13.20 -18.82
N LEU A 808 28.56 -12.23 -18.51
CA LEU A 808 27.42 -11.85 -19.36
C LEU A 808 27.88 -11.18 -20.67
N LEU A 809 28.86 -10.28 -20.61
CA LEU A 809 29.43 -9.64 -21.80
C LEU A 809 30.00 -10.68 -22.77
N LYS A 810 30.82 -11.60 -22.26
CA LYS A 810 31.43 -12.66 -23.07
C LYS A 810 30.41 -13.67 -23.59
N ALA A 811 29.33 -13.93 -22.85
CA ALA A 811 28.24 -14.79 -23.32
C ALA A 811 27.52 -14.16 -24.52
N ARG A 812 27.24 -12.85 -24.44
CA ARG A 812 26.68 -12.08 -25.57
C ARG A 812 27.60 -12.06 -26.78
N GLN A 813 28.89 -11.79 -26.58
CA GLN A 813 29.87 -11.79 -27.67
C GLN A 813 29.92 -13.15 -28.38
N GLN A 814 29.92 -14.25 -27.64
CA GLN A 814 29.93 -15.59 -28.23
C GLN A 814 28.66 -15.87 -29.04
N CYS A 815 27.50 -15.42 -28.56
CA CYS A 815 26.24 -15.51 -29.30
C CYS A 815 26.23 -14.64 -30.57
N ILE A 816 26.87 -13.46 -30.53
CA ILE A 816 27.02 -12.60 -31.71
C ILE A 816 27.91 -13.28 -32.75
N VAL A 817 29.04 -13.86 -32.33
CA VAL A 817 29.98 -14.55 -33.21
C VAL A 817 29.31 -15.74 -33.89
N SER A 818 28.65 -16.62 -33.15
CA SER A 818 27.94 -17.78 -33.74
C SER A 818 26.83 -17.37 -34.70
N LYS A 819 26.15 -16.24 -34.42
CA LYS A 819 25.14 -15.68 -35.33
C LYS A 819 25.79 -15.13 -36.59
N MET A 820 26.92 -14.44 -36.47
CA MET A 820 27.68 -13.95 -37.62
C MET A 820 28.16 -15.11 -38.50
N GLU A 821 28.67 -16.18 -37.90
CA GLU A 821 29.08 -17.40 -38.62
C GLU A 821 27.90 -18.00 -39.41
N LYS A 822 26.74 -18.20 -38.78
CA LYS A 822 25.54 -18.71 -39.47
C LYS A 822 25.05 -17.83 -40.62
N ILE A 823 25.09 -16.50 -40.45
CA ILE A 823 24.71 -15.55 -41.51
C ILE A 823 25.68 -15.64 -42.68
N ILE A 824 26.98 -15.75 -42.41
CA ILE A 824 28.01 -15.90 -43.44
C ILE A 824 27.84 -17.24 -44.16
N GLU A 825 27.58 -18.34 -43.45
CA GLU A 825 27.34 -19.68 -44.03
C GLU A 825 26.11 -19.72 -44.94
N GLN A 826 24.97 -19.17 -44.50
CA GLN A 826 23.74 -19.07 -45.30
C GLN A 826 23.94 -18.22 -46.56
N GLN A 827 24.78 -17.18 -46.50
CA GLN A 827 25.08 -16.32 -47.64
C GLN A 827 26.12 -16.90 -48.60
N VAL A 828 27.01 -17.77 -48.13
CA VAL A 828 27.89 -18.56 -49.01
C VAL A 828 27.05 -19.56 -49.82
N GLU A 829 26.00 -20.13 -49.24
CA GLU A 829 25.01 -20.95 -49.96
C GLU A 829 24.16 -20.13 -50.96
N ASP A 830 23.83 -18.87 -50.65
CA ASP A 830 23.03 -17.96 -51.50
C ASP A 830 23.86 -17.08 -52.47
N SER A 831 25.16 -17.34 -52.64
CA SER A 831 26.08 -16.47 -53.38
C SER A 831 25.92 -16.51 -54.91
N SER A 832 24.87 -15.83 -55.40
CA SER A 832 24.83 -15.22 -56.74
C SER A 832 24.35 -13.76 -56.68
N SER A 833 24.94 -12.92 -55.83
CA SER A 833 24.89 -11.47 -56.09
C SER A 833 26.06 -10.71 -55.48
N ASP A 834 26.58 -9.82 -56.32
CA ASP A 834 27.84 -9.10 -56.19
C ASP A 834 27.62 -7.75 -55.48
N LYS A 835 28.57 -7.38 -54.61
CA LYS A 835 28.86 -6.03 -54.07
C LYS A 835 27.76 -5.26 -53.30
N GLY A 836 28.01 -5.13 -52.00
CA GLY A 836 27.53 -4.00 -51.20
C GLY A 836 28.02 -4.12 -49.76
N ILE A 837 28.61 -3.06 -49.19
CA ILE A 837 28.95 -3.01 -47.75
C ILE A 837 27.67 -3.28 -46.95
N MET A 838 27.61 -4.43 -46.30
CA MET A 838 26.41 -4.88 -45.59
C MET A 838 26.33 -4.26 -44.19
N ARG A 839 25.22 -3.59 -43.90
CA ARG A 839 24.84 -3.22 -42.53
C ARG A 839 24.13 -4.41 -41.89
N ILE A 840 24.83 -5.13 -41.02
CA ILE A 840 24.21 -6.14 -40.15
C ILE A 840 23.48 -5.41 -39.03
N ASP A 841 22.15 -5.50 -39.00
CA ASP A 841 21.36 -4.89 -37.94
C ASP A 841 21.35 -5.77 -36.68
N LEU A 842 22.34 -5.58 -35.82
CA LEU A 842 22.39 -6.18 -34.48
C LEU A 842 21.19 -5.78 -33.60
N ARG A 843 20.42 -4.74 -33.95
CA ARG A 843 19.17 -4.37 -33.24
C ARG A 843 18.07 -5.41 -33.40
N SER A 844 18.21 -6.35 -34.34
CA SER A 844 17.23 -7.42 -34.59
C SER A 844 17.29 -8.60 -33.60
N SER A 845 18.39 -8.80 -32.85
CA SER A 845 18.45 -9.86 -31.83
C SER A 845 17.91 -9.38 -30.48
N LEU A 846 16.63 -9.66 -30.27
CA LEU A 846 15.97 -9.48 -28.98
C LEU A 846 16.58 -10.38 -27.88
N ALA A 847 17.22 -11.50 -28.22
CA ALA A 847 17.83 -12.41 -27.26
C ALA A 847 19.10 -11.86 -26.59
N ILE A 848 19.92 -11.09 -27.32
CA ILE A 848 21.14 -10.49 -26.77
C ILE A 848 20.80 -9.39 -25.76
N SER A 849 19.76 -8.61 -26.04
CA SER A 849 19.31 -7.48 -25.23
C SER A 849 18.38 -7.86 -24.07
N SER A 850 17.89 -9.11 -24.01
CA SER A 850 16.88 -9.52 -23.03
C SER A 850 17.41 -9.76 -21.61
N TYR A 851 18.71 -9.99 -21.45
CA TYR A 851 19.35 -10.23 -20.15
C TYR A 851 19.82 -8.92 -19.51
N LEU A 852 19.41 -8.65 -18.28
CA LEU A 852 19.80 -7.47 -17.53
C LEU A 852 20.49 -7.91 -16.23
N LEU A 853 21.58 -7.25 -15.89
CA LEU A 853 22.33 -7.46 -14.66
C LEU A 853 22.10 -6.28 -13.73
N PHE A 854 21.70 -6.55 -12.49
CA PHE A 854 21.53 -5.57 -11.42
C PHE A 854 22.46 -5.90 -10.25
N GLY A 855 23.03 -4.87 -9.63
CA GLY A 855 23.96 -4.99 -8.50
C GLY A 855 25.39 -4.61 -8.87
N LYS A 856 26.37 -5.26 -8.24
CA LYS A 856 27.81 -4.98 -8.38
C LYS A 856 28.41 -5.90 -9.46
N PRO A 857 28.57 -5.46 -10.72
CA PRO A 857 28.91 -6.35 -11.84
C PRO A 857 30.31 -6.98 -11.77
N TRP A 858 31.20 -6.46 -10.91
CA TRP A 858 32.54 -7.01 -10.68
C TRP A 858 32.58 -8.18 -9.68
N LYS A 859 31.50 -8.41 -8.92
CA LYS A 859 31.44 -9.55 -7.97
C LYS A 859 31.50 -10.89 -8.70
N LYS A 860 32.20 -11.84 -8.10
CA LYS A 860 32.27 -13.26 -8.49
C LYS A 860 31.26 -14.08 -7.68
N LEU A 861 31.10 -15.36 -8.04
CA LEU A 861 30.13 -16.28 -7.44
C LEU A 861 30.46 -16.62 -5.98
#